data_AF-G4TIN8-F1
#
_entry.id   AF-G4TIN8-F1
#
_cell.length_a   1.000
_cell.length_b   1.000
_cell.length_c   1.000
_cell.angle_alpha   90.00
_cell.angle_beta   90.00
_cell.angle_gamma   90.00
#
_symmetry.space_group_name_H-M   'P 1'
#
loop_
_entity.id
_entity.type
_entity.pdbx_description
1 polymer ?
#
loop_
_entity_poly.entity_id
_entity_poly.type
_entity_poly.pdbx_seq_one_letter_code
_entity_poly.pdbx_strand_id
1 'polypeptide(L)'
;MTIKSLDAYLQQHKSLVQTLPLSNAVLDPPPSKDGKPSASSKEPLLAATGGVPLALAARVENDLRVLEKLKIKPVFVFPGLLPKKVNRSHGPGMGPNSPNGGINGMPVNNLGLGIPSVSEYADEMRERREAWELYERGLNEQAEKLFEGHSGVTHWELWRSVLRMFRNRNVEFLVAPYTATAQLVYLLRHQKAYINAIYSSTDILLFPSVDRIITSISFSATPPSFTYISKKSIISDLAASLPPLPHPNNHANSTISDDLFMDCMILAGAEHMPVFPPLVTPETITFPKIVELVRHYKTGHACVMAFNEDPRIKAPGSPPTTTSQYADQFMRTRAMYKYSLILSSDGSVQPLPLAVPAPAPGAGNSFSMTAADIPLDLHEVFTHRLPDEIYFYLSRGLLSPHALIWLTSGTIVERPPLCNGETSDYRRFIKEVITEGATGPRAMTLALISSVVHTFWTSRRVIGVFWFDQASQVPGTPAMGNQNQLKGIPFISRETTQAVERITSWLVPTGVIEDELRVQMSSTIDFSLCLGATSNDQRAARTRNKSKYLERKDEVVANVIWRFLDLRGAKFLAPNHTHAPLARAMYAALKQSRTNDKFQDPLFLFLELIRAGVLHWNLWGGRAYSGGPSFGDEEEKKCMLLVMRVISLVPLNTKPQPWAAPLSRELLAFNSFLRALSRSLRILVEVTALNLLLRGDANRAREDLLDIAMALPFQNDTNTGFGILAKVYLDALHALYEERIVSRDDPGVFEAKESAMECVDDTFDGVRNPRAEVERGFRFWDAALCAVRQLHADGQINSELADAFEAAQSWLEPRRP
;
A
#
# COMPACT_ATOMS: atom_id res chain seq x y z
N MET A 1 1.30 12.29 12.11
CA MET A 1 1.11 11.54 13.37
C MET A 1 0.95 12.58 14.46
N THR A 2 0.00 12.48 15.39
CA THR A 2 -0.22 13.57 16.36
C THR A 2 0.74 13.52 17.56
N ILE A 3 1.03 14.68 18.14
CA ILE A 3 1.84 14.77 19.37
C ILE A 3 0.90 14.68 20.56
N LYS A 4 0.81 13.47 21.12
CA LYS A 4 -0.23 13.08 22.11
C LYS A 4 -0.33 14.04 23.30
N SER A 5 0.79 14.47 23.85
CA SER A 5 0.82 15.38 25.00
C SER A 5 0.33 16.78 24.66
N LEU A 6 0.60 17.27 23.43
CA LEU A 6 0.06 18.54 22.94
C LEU A 6 -1.45 18.42 22.68
N ASP A 7 -1.91 17.33 22.07
CA ASP A 7 -3.35 17.12 21.85
C ASP A 7 -4.11 17.07 23.20
N ALA A 8 -3.55 16.41 24.21
CA ALA A 8 -4.11 16.39 25.56
C ALA A 8 -4.15 17.81 26.17
N TYR A 9 -3.11 18.62 25.95
CA TYR A 9 -3.09 20.02 26.38
C TYR A 9 -4.19 20.85 25.71
N LEU A 10 -4.39 20.70 24.40
CA LEU A 10 -5.43 21.40 23.64
C LEU A 10 -6.84 20.98 24.08
N GLN A 11 -7.05 19.71 24.45
CA GLN A 11 -8.33 19.24 24.99
C GLN A 11 -8.68 19.91 26.34
N GLN A 12 -7.67 20.21 27.16
CA GLN A 12 -7.83 20.91 28.43
C GLN A 12 -8.04 22.43 28.22
N HIS A 13 -7.42 23.03 27.20
CA HIS A 13 -7.45 24.47 26.92
C HIS A 13 -8.35 24.78 25.71
N LYS A 14 -9.66 24.58 25.87
CA LYS A 14 -10.64 24.76 24.78
C LYS A 14 -10.64 26.15 24.14
N SER A 15 -10.19 27.19 24.85
CA SER A 15 -10.04 28.56 24.32
C SER A 15 -9.03 28.67 23.18
N LEU A 16 -8.08 27.73 23.07
CA LEU A 16 -7.08 27.67 22.00
C LEU A 16 -7.61 27.01 20.72
N VAL A 17 -8.78 26.38 20.79
CA VAL A 17 -9.39 25.61 19.72
C VAL A 17 -10.60 26.37 19.19
N GLN A 18 -10.55 26.79 17.94
CA GLN A 18 -11.61 27.59 17.33
C GLN A 18 -12.34 26.79 16.27
N THR A 19 -13.68 26.83 16.29
CA THR A 19 -14.53 26.18 15.30
C THR A 19 -15.29 27.24 14.51
N LEU A 20 -15.20 27.19 13.18
CA LEU A 20 -15.83 28.13 12.26
C LEU A 20 -16.63 27.39 11.17
N PRO A 21 -17.64 28.03 10.56
CA PRO A 21 -18.31 27.50 9.39
C PRO A 21 -17.34 27.29 8.22
N LEU A 22 -17.53 26.19 7.48
CA LEU A 22 -16.67 25.80 6.36
C LEU A 22 -16.69 26.81 5.21
N SER A 23 -17.77 27.58 5.08
CA SER A 23 -17.90 28.69 4.11
C SER A 23 -16.81 29.76 4.26
N ASN A 24 -16.15 29.82 5.41
CA ASN A 24 -15.13 30.83 5.70
C ASN A 24 -13.71 30.34 5.39
N ALA A 25 -13.55 29.14 4.81
CA ALA A 25 -12.25 28.53 4.57
C ALA A 25 -12.03 28.19 3.09
N VAL A 26 -10.79 28.37 2.64
CA VAL A 26 -10.25 27.71 1.45
C VAL A 26 -9.31 26.62 1.98
N LEU A 27 -9.75 25.37 1.89
CA LEU A 27 -9.12 24.24 2.57
C LEU A 27 -8.38 23.32 1.63
N ASP A 28 -7.31 22.76 2.16
CA ASP A 28 -6.65 21.60 1.62
C ASP A 28 -6.74 20.42 2.62
N PRO A 29 -7.58 19.40 2.37
CA PRO A 29 -7.73 18.23 3.22
C PRO A 29 -6.56 17.24 3.05
N PRO A 30 -6.01 16.67 4.15
CA PRO A 30 -5.01 15.64 4.07
C PRO A 30 -5.66 14.37 3.48
N PRO A 31 -4.89 13.53 2.78
CA PRO A 31 -5.32 12.16 2.60
C PRO A 31 -5.47 11.54 4.00
N SER A 32 -6.68 11.07 4.31
CA SER A 32 -7.10 10.60 5.63
C SER A 32 -6.07 9.66 6.29
N LYS A 33 -5.14 10.21 7.07
CA LYS A 33 -4.25 9.43 7.94
C LYS A 33 -4.95 9.07 9.26
N ASP A 34 -5.89 9.92 9.68
CA ASP A 34 -6.73 9.67 10.84
C ASP A 34 -8.17 9.42 10.40
N GLY A 35 -8.36 8.34 9.64
CA GLY A 35 -9.66 7.71 9.51
C GLY A 35 -10.07 7.15 10.88
N LYS A 36 -10.57 7.99 11.79
CA LYS A 36 -11.62 7.56 12.71
C LYS A 36 -12.91 7.82 11.96
N PRO A 37 -13.52 6.80 11.34
CA PRO A 37 -14.84 6.96 10.78
C PRO A 37 -15.77 7.40 11.90
N SER A 38 -16.79 8.21 11.59
CA SER A 38 -17.97 8.24 12.43
C SER A 38 -18.39 6.79 12.71
N ALA A 39 -18.95 6.50 13.88
CA ALA A 39 -19.31 5.13 14.29
C ALA A 39 -20.14 4.36 13.25
N SER A 40 -20.80 5.06 12.32
CA SER A 40 -21.58 4.53 11.19
C SER A 40 -20.80 4.22 9.90
N SER A 41 -19.47 4.43 9.83
CA SER A 41 -18.68 4.38 8.58
C SER A 41 -17.52 3.37 8.61
N LYS A 42 -17.49 2.47 9.59
CA LYS A 42 -16.45 1.44 9.68
C LYS A 42 -16.89 0.20 8.90
N GLU A 43 -15.96 -0.42 8.17
CA GLU A 43 -16.19 -1.73 7.55
C GLU A 43 -15.49 -2.78 8.43
N PRO A 44 -16.18 -3.31 9.47
CA PRO A 44 -15.55 -4.14 10.49
C PRO A 44 -14.97 -5.43 9.92
N LEU A 45 -15.59 -5.97 8.86
CA LEU A 45 -15.21 -7.24 8.23
C LEU A 45 -14.14 -7.11 7.13
N LEU A 46 -13.54 -5.93 6.93
CA LEU A 46 -12.54 -5.73 5.88
C LEU A 46 -11.29 -6.61 6.08
N ALA A 47 -10.90 -6.85 7.35
CA ALA A 47 -9.80 -7.76 7.68
C ALA A 47 -10.09 -9.22 7.31
N ALA A 48 -11.36 -9.62 7.31
CA ALA A 48 -11.79 -11.00 7.05
C ALA A 48 -12.16 -11.26 5.57
N THR A 49 -12.53 -10.21 4.85
CA THR A 49 -12.90 -10.27 3.41
C THR A 49 -11.76 -9.88 2.48
N GLY A 50 -10.83 -9.06 2.95
CA GLY A 50 -9.76 -8.48 2.13
C GLY A 50 -10.27 -7.46 1.11
N GLY A 51 -9.39 -7.02 0.21
CA GLY A 51 -9.69 -6.00 -0.79
C GLY A 51 -9.67 -4.57 -0.24
N VAL A 52 -10.39 -3.67 -0.91
CA VAL A 52 -10.54 -2.25 -0.54
C VAL A 52 -11.92 -2.00 0.09
N PRO A 53 -12.07 -1.01 0.99
CA PRO A 53 -13.37 -0.69 1.57
C PRO A 53 -14.38 -0.31 0.49
N LEU A 54 -15.55 -0.95 0.52
CA LEU A 54 -16.61 -0.83 -0.49
C LEU A 54 -17.26 0.56 -0.49
N ALA A 55 -17.38 1.20 0.68
CA ALA A 55 -18.02 2.50 0.85
C ALA A 55 -17.07 3.69 0.65
N LEU A 56 -15.75 3.46 0.56
CA LEU A 56 -14.74 4.52 0.46
C LEU A 56 -15.02 5.49 -0.69
N ALA A 57 -15.35 4.95 -1.86
CA ALA A 57 -15.54 5.76 -3.05
C ALA A 57 -16.73 6.72 -2.91
N ALA A 58 -17.87 6.20 -2.44
CA ALA A 58 -19.08 7.02 -2.21
C ALA A 58 -18.84 8.09 -1.13
N ARG A 59 -18.02 7.80 -0.11
CA ARG A 59 -17.69 8.75 0.95
C ARG A 59 -16.83 9.90 0.44
N VAL A 60 -15.70 9.60 -0.20
CA VAL A 60 -14.81 10.63 -0.76
C VAL A 60 -15.57 11.50 -1.76
N GLU A 61 -16.43 10.88 -2.56
CA GLU A 61 -17.31 11.54 -3.50
C GLU A 61 -18.28 12.53 -2.82
N ASN A 62 -18.93 12.13 -1.72
CA ASN A 62 -19.81 13.02 -0.96
C ASN A 62 -19.04 14.19 -0.32
N ASP A 63 -17.87 13.93 0.26
CA ASP A 63 -17.02 14.97 0.87
C ASP A 63 -16.56 15.99 -0.19
N LEU A 64 -16.12 15.53 -1.37
CA LEU A 64 -15.73 16.39 -2.50
C LEU A 64 -16.88 17.26 -3.00
N ARG A 65 -18.11 16.72 -3.06
CA ARG A 65 -19.31 17.51 -3.43
C ARG A 65 -19.60 18.64 -2.44
N VAL A 66 -19.35 18.43 -1.15
CA VAL A 66 -19.53 19.50 -0.15
C VAL A 66 -18.51 20.62 -0.37
N LEU A 67 -17.25 20.27 -0.62
CA LEU A 67 -16.20 21.24 -0.93
C LEU A 67 -16.51 22.02 -2.22
N GLU A 68 -16.96 21.33 -3.26
CA GLU A 68 -17.36 21.94 -4.53
C GLU A 68 -18.50 22.94 -4.36
N LYS A 69 -19.55 22.58 -3.60
CA LYS A 69 -20.66 23.49 -3.28
C LYS A 69 -20.22 24.75 -2.54
N LEU A 70 -19.18 24.64 -1.72
CA LEU A 70 -18.59 25.75 -0.97
C LEU A 70 -17.50 26.49 -1.76
N LYS A 71 -17.25 26.10 -3.03
CA LYS A 71 -16.20 26.66 -3.90
C LYS A 71 -14.79 26.54 -3.30
N ILE A 72 -14.57 25.46 -2.56
CA ILE A 72 -13.27 25.12 -2.00
C ILE A 72 -12.55 24.18 -2.98
N LYS A 73 -11.33 24.55 -3.38
CA LYS A 73 -10.48 23.72 -4.24
C LYS A 73 -9.44 22.97 -3.40
N PRO A 74 -9.64 21.67 -3.10
CA PRO A 74 -8.68 20.87 -2.35
C PRO A 74 -7.44 20.49 -3.19
N VAL A 75 -6.28 20.32 -2.56
CA VAL A 75 -5.01 19.93 -3.21
C VAL A 75 -4.33 18.80 -2.42
N PHE A 76 -4.71 17.55 -2.67
CA PHE A 76 -4.26 16.46 -1.81
C PHE A 76 -2.76 16.16 -1.96
N VAL A 77 -2.00 16.30 -0.87
CA VAL A 77 -0.56 15.96 -0.85
C VAL A 77 -0.31 14.63 -0.14
N PHE A 78 0.34 13.70 -0.85
CA PHE A 78 0.68 12.37 -0.36
C PHE A 78 2.17 12.25 -0.06
N PRO A 79 2.56 11.46 0.96
CA PRO A 79 3.98 11.19 1.21
C PRO A 79 4.58 10.37 0.07
N GLY A 80 5.88 10.49 -0.19
CA GLY A 80 6.60 9.67 -1.17
C GLY A 80 7.53 8.68 -0.50
N LEU A 81 8.84 8.86 -0.69
CA LEU A 81 9.86 8.03 -0.06
C LEU A 81 9.89 8.22 1.45
N LEU A 82 10.42 7.21 2.14
CA LEU A 82 10.59 7.27 3.58
C LEU A 82 11.98 7.86 3.90
N PRO A 83 12.07 8.85 4.80
CA PRO A 83 13.34 9.18 5.45
C PRO A 83 13.93 7.96 6.15
N LYS A 84 15.25 7.87 6.26
CA LYS A 84 15.91 6.82 7.06
C LYS A 84 15.47 6.98 8.52
N LYS A 85 14.80 5.98 9.10
CA LYS A 85 14.49 5.98 10.55
C LYS A 85 15.70 5.46 11.32
N VAL A 86 15.90 5.98 12.52
CA VAL A 86 16.80 5.37 13.53
C VAL A 86 15.97 4.43 14.40
N ASN A 87 16.55 3.30 14.79
CA ASN A 87 15.89 2.17 15.45
C ASN A 87 14.96 2.59 16.61
N ARG A 88 13.72 2.09 16.63
CA ARG A 88 12.87 2.14 17.83
C ARG A 88 13.26 0.99 18.76
N SER A 89 14.13 1.24 19.74
CA SER A 89 14.24 0.35 20.90
C SER A 89 13.31 0.88 21.98
N HIS A 90 12.10 0.31 22.11
CA HIS A 90 11.28 0.47 23.31
C HIS A 90 11.02 -0.91 23.89
N GLY A 91 11.38 -1.09 25.16
CA GLY A 91 10.98 -2.25 25.95
C GLY A 91 9.46 -2.23 26.19
N PRO A 92 8.82 -3.40 26.28
CA PRO A 92 7.40 -3.47 26.56
C PRO A 92 7.15 -2.96 27.99
N GLY A 93 6.22 -2.00 28.13
CA GLY A 93 5.63 -1.71 29.43
C GLY A 93 4.84 -2.94 29.88
N MET A 94 5.40 -3.72 30.80
CA MET A 94 4.70 -4.84 31.43
C MET A 94 3.59 -4.31 32.34
N GLY A 95 2.36 -4.76 32.10
CA GLY A 95 1.30 -4.70 33.11
C GLY A 95 1.66 -5.60 34.30
N PRO A 96 1.16 -5.29 35.51
CA PRO A 96 1.44 -6.10 36.69
C PRO A 96 0.56 -7.35 36.63
N ASN A 97 1.09 -8.47 36.12
CA ASN A 97 0.74 -9.85 36.48
C ASN A 97 1.19 -10.83 35.38
N SER A 98 2.47 -11.20 35.36
CA SER A 98 2.93 -12.46 34.75
C SER A 98 4.15 -12.98 35.51
N PRO A 99 4.10 -14.17 36.12
CA PRO A 99 5.24 -14.76 36.81
C PRO A 99 6.07 -15.61 35.84
N ASN A 100 7.24 -15.11 35.43
CA ASN A 100 8.49 -15.87 35.25
C ASN A 100 9.54 -15.04 34.52
N GLY A 101 10.50 -14.53 35.28
CA GLY A 101 11.70 -13.88 34.77
C GLY A 101 12.74 -14.91 34.33
N GLY A 102 13.17 -14.79 33.07
CA GLY A 102 14.41 -15.35 32.55
C GLY A 102 15.19 -14.25 31.87
N ILE A 103 16.18 -13.70 32.56
CA ILE A 103 17.11 -12.68 32.07
C ILE A 103 18.08 -13.41 31.13
N ASN A 104 18.01 -13.15 29.81
CA ASN A 104 19.11 -13.18 28.82
C ASN A 104 18.55 -13.13 27.38
N GLY A 105 18.83 -12.04 26.66
CA GLY A 105 18.61 -11.94 25.20
C GLY A 105 18.17 -10.56 24.72
N MET A 106 19.10 -9.78 24.17
CA MET A 106 18.79 -8.53 23.45
C MET A 106 18.28 -8.85 22.03
N PRO A 107 17.12 -8.32 21.58
CA PRO A 107 16.62 -8.54 20.23
C PRO A 107 17.29 -7.59 19.22
N VAL A 108 17.64 -8.13 18.04
CA VAL A 108 18.26 -7.38 16.94
C VAL A 108 17.17 -6.78 16.04
N ASN A 109 16.57 -5.65 16.46
CA ASN A 109 15.72 -4.81 15.60
C ASN A 109 16.55 -3.64 15.06
N ASN A 110 17.43 -3.91 14.09
CA ASN A 110 18.45 -2.95 13.63
C ASN A 110 18.33 -2.54 12.16
N LEU A 111 17.11 -2.35 11.64
CA LEU A 111 16.90 -1.91 10.26
C LEU A 111 16.05 -0.65 10.11
N GLY A 112 15.85 0.20 11.12
CA GLY A 112 15.55 1.63 10.90
C GLY A 112 14.55 2.03 9.80
N LEU A 113 13.50 1.24 9.52
CA LEU A 113 12.65 1.43 8.34
C LEU A 113 11.16 1.58 8.68
N GLY A 114 10.82 1.70 9.96
CA GLY A 114 9.42 1.68 10.39
C GLY A 114 8.75 0.34 10.10
N ILE A 115 9.55 -0.72 10.07
CA ILE A 115 9.10 -2.10 10.14
C ILE A 115 8.51 -2.26 11.54
N PRO A 116 7.22 -2.65 11.67
CA PRO A 116 6.66 -3.07 12.94
C PRO A 116 7.64 -3.98 13.68
N SER A 117 7.83 -3.73 14.97
CA SER A 117 8.69 -4.60 15.77
C SER A 117 8.18 -6.05 15.69
N VAL A 118 9.06 -7.02 15.92
CA VAL A 118 8.68 -8.45 15.95
C VAL A 118 7.47 -8.70 16.86
N SER A 119 7.37 -7.95 17.97
CA SER A 119 6.22 -7.96 18.88
C SER A 119 4.94 -7.50 18.19
N GLU A 120 4.97 -6.40 17.43
CA GLU A 120 3.79 -5.86 16.74
C GLU A 120 3.20 -6.86 15.73
N TYR A 121 4.03 -7.55 14.94
CA TYR A 121 3.51 -8.59 14.04
C TYR A 121 2.95 -9.79 14.81
N ALA A 122 3.57 -10.19 15.91
CA ALA A 122 3.10 -11.29 16.73
C ALA A 122 1.74 -10.95 17.39
N ASP A 123 1.59 -9.73 17.89
CA ASP A 123 0.36 -9.21 18.48
C ASP A 123 -0.75 -9.13 17.42
N GLU A 124 -0.49 -8.54 16.24
CA GLU A 124 -1.45 -8.50 15.12
C GLU A 124 -1.91 -9.91 14.71
N MET A 125 -0.98 -10.87 14.60
CA MET A 125 -1.31 -12.24 14.22
C MET A 125 -2.11 -12.96 15.30
N ARG A 126 -1.81 -12.73 16.59
CA ARG A 126 -2.56 -13.27 17.73
C ARG A 126 -4.01 -12.78 17.70
N GLU A 127 -4.20 -11.47 17.56
CA GLU A 127 -5.53 -10.86 17.56
C GLU A 127 -6.36 -11.28 16.35
N ARG A 128 -5.76 -11.42 15.17
CA ARG A 128 -6.44 -12.01 14.00
C ARG A 128 -6.84 -13.47 14.24
N ARG A 129 -6.01 -14.26 14.93
CA ARG A 129 -6.33 -15.66 15.26
C ARG A 129 -7.54 -15.72 16.20
N GLU A 130 -7.52 -14.90 17.25
CA GLU A 130 -8.62 -14.79 18.22
C GLU A 130 -9.93 -14.35 17.55
N ALA A 131 -9.87 -13.39 16.61
CA ALA A 131 -11.04 -12.96 15.84
C ALA A 131 -11.67 -14.13 15.05
N TRP A 132 -10.86 -14.95 14.39
CA TRP A 132 -11.35 -16.15 13.69
C TRP A 132 -11.90 -17.21 14.63
N GLU A 133 -11.26 -17.45 15.79
CA GLU A 133 -11.76 -18.40 16.79
C GLU A 133 -13.12 -17.98 17.37
N LEU A 134 -13.32 -16.68 17.61
CA LEU A 134 -14.62 -16.15 18.05
C LEU A 134 -15.69 -16.29 16.97
N TYR A 135 -15.34 -15.99 15.71
CA TYR A 135 -16.26 -16.15 14.57
C TYR A 135 -16.67 -17.62 14.40
N GLU A 136 -15.70 -18.55 14.46
CA GLU A 136 -15.93 -19.99 14.35
C GLU A 136 -16.79 -20.56 15.51
N ARG A 137 -16.84 -19.87 16.65
CA ARG A 137 -17.73 -20.18 17.78
C ARG A 137 -19.10 -19.51 17.70
N GLY A 138 -19.39 -18.73 16.65
CA GLY A 138 -20.63 -17.99 16.48
C GLY A 138 -20.72 -16.69 17.30
N LEU A 139 -19.62 -16.22 17.89
CA LEU A 139 -19.55 -14.97 18.67
C LEU A 139 -19.26 -13.77 17.75
N ASN A 140 -20.15 -13.52 16.79
CA ASN A 140 -19.93 -12.60 15.67
C ASN A 140 -19.62 -11.15 16.11
N GLU A 141 -20.36 -10.60 17.07
CA GLU A 141 -20.15 -9.22 17.53
C GLU A 141 -18.76 -8.99 18.15
N GLN A 142 -18.22 -10.00 18.85
CA GLN A 142 -16.89 -9.91 19.46
C GLN A 142 -15.80 -10.06 18.39
N ALA A 143 -16.01 -10.97 17.43
CA ALA A 143 -15.12 -11.14 16.28
C ALA A 143 -15.04 -9.85 15.43
N GLU A 144 -16.18 -9.21 15.15
CA GLU A 144 -16.26 -7.96 14.38
C GLU A 144 -15.42 -6.84 15.01
N LYS A 145 -15.47 -6.68 16.34
CA LYS A 145 -14.66 -5.68 17.05
C LYS A 145 -13.16 -5.94 16.88
N LEU A 146 -12.72 -7.19 16.91
CA LEU A 146 -11.31 -7.54 16.71
C LEU A 146 -10.88 -7.35 15.25
N PHE A 147 -11.73 -7.72 14.27
CA PHE A 147 -11.46 -7.50 12.85
C PHE A 147 -11.39 -6.01 12.49
N GLU A 148 -12.25 -5.18 13.08
CA GLU A 148 -12.28 -3.73 12.84
C GLU A 148 -10.93 -3.05 13.17
N GLY A 149 -10.29 -3.48 14.25
CA GLY A 149 -8.98 -2.96 14.67
C GLY A 149 -7.84 -3.27 13.69
N HIS A 150 -8.00 -4.26 12.81
CA HIS A 150 -6.89 -4.91 12.08
C HIS A 150 -7.14 -5.12 10.59
N SER A 151 -7.85 -4.18 9.95
CA SER A 151 -8.08 -4.22 8.49
C SER A 151 -6.81 -4.42 7.66
N GLY A 152 -5.64 -4.05 8.19
CA GLY A 152 -4.34 -4.23 7.53
C GLY A 152 -4.16 -3.37 6.28
N VAL A 153 -5.14 -2.54 5.95
CA VAL A 153 -5.16 -1.68 4.77
C VAL A 153 -4.24 -0.49 5.01
N THR A 154 -3.21 -0.37 4.18
CA THR A 154 -2.36 0.82 4.15
C THR A 154 -2.90 1.84 3.15
N HIS A 155 -2.63 3.13 3.36
CA HIS A 155 -3.06 4.21 2.44
C HIS A 155 -2.66 3.95 0.98
N TRP A 156 -1.50 3.31 0.77
CA TRP A 156 -1.02 2.92 -0.54
C TRP A 156 -1.85 1.86 -1.26
N GLU A 157 -2.58 1.04 -0.52
CA GLU A 157 -3.51 0.06 -1.08
C GLU A 157 -4.77 0.74 -1.62
N LEU A 158 -5.12 1.90 -1.06
CA LEU A 158 -6.27 2.71 -1.47
C LEU A 158 -5.94 3.73 -2.55
N TRP A 159 -4.65 4.04 -2.70
CA TRP A 159 -4.10 5.07 -3.59
C TRP A 159 -4.73 5.09 -4.98
N ARG A 160 -4.81 3.93 -5.66
CA ARG A 160 -5.28 3.86 -7.05
C ARG A 160 -6.77 4.20 -7.17
N SER A 161 -7.58 3.67 -6.25
CA SER A 161 -9.00 4.00 -6.16
C SER A 161 -9.20 5.50 -5.92
N VAL A 162 -8.39 6.09 -5.03
CA VAL A 162 -8.41 7.53 -4.74
C VAL A 162 -8.02 8.36 -5.96
N LEU A 163 -6.91 8.04 -6.61
CA LEU A 163 -6.47 8.76 -7.79
C LEU A 163 -7.45 8.67 -8.97
N ARG A 164 -8.14 7.54 -9.13
CA ARG A 164 -9.20 7.40 -10.13
C ARG A 164 -10.36 8.36 -9.87
N MET A 165 -10.76 8.51 -8.60
CA MET A 165 -11.77 9.50 -8.23
C MET A 165 -11.29 10.92 -8.50
N PHE A 166 -10.04 11.22 -8.14
CA PHE A 166 -9.46 12.54 -8.37
C PHE A 166 -9.40 12.87 -9.86
N ARG A 167 -9.00 11.92 -10.70
CA ARG A 167 -9.06 12.07 -12.16
C ARG A 167 -10.49 12.37 -12.63
N ASN A 168 -11.47 11.57 -12.22
CA ASN A 168 -12.86 11.72 -12.67
C ASN A 168 -13.49 13.05 -12.25
N ARG A 169 -12.96 13.70 -11.21
CA ARG A 169 -13.43 14.99 -10.68
C ARG A 169 -12.46 16.14 -10.89
N ASN A 170 -11.39 15.94 -11.65
CA ASN A 170 -10.33 16.94 -11.86
C ASN A 170 -9.80 17.54 -10.54
N VAL A 171 -9.68 16.70 -9.50
CA VAL A 171 -9.12 17.08 -8.21
C VAL A 171 -7.60 17.10 -8.30
N GLU A 172 -6.99 18.18 -7.83
CA GLU A 172 -5.54 18.32 -7.82
C GLU A 172 -4.92 17.49 -6.69
N PHE A 173 -3.79 16.86 -7.00
CA PHE A 173 -2.99 16.13 -6.04
C PHE A 173 -1.51 16.21 -6.40
N LEU A 174 -0.66 15.86 -5.42
CA LEU A 174 0.77 15.75 -5.58
C LEU A 174 1.32 14.66 -4.65
N VAL A 175 2.27 13.87 -5.13
CA VAL A 175 3.11 13.04 -4.25
C VAL A 175 4.41 13.79 -3.93
N ALA A 176 4.63 14.09 -2.66
CA ALA A 176 5.86 14.72 -2.18
C ALA A 176 7.06 13.77 -2.37
N PRO A 177 8.29 14.25 -2.54
CA PRO A 177 9.48 13.38 -2.59
C PRO A 177 9.65 12.52 -1.34
N TYR A 178 9.34 13.08 -0.17
CA TYR A 178 9.38 12.39 1.12
C TYR A 178 8.13 12.68 1.95
N THR A 179 8.14 13.72 2.78
CA THR A 179 7.04 14.00 3.71
C THR A 179 6.01 14.93 3.08
N ALA A 180 4.72 14.55 3.18
CA ALA A 180 3.62 15.40 2.71
C ALA A 180 3.56 16.74 3.44
N THR A 181 3.86 16.75 4.74
CA THR A 181 3.82 17.95 5.58
C THR A 181 4.80 19.02 5.11
N ALA A 182 6.04 18.66 4.76
CA ALA A 182 7.02 19.61 4.24
C ALA A 182 6.58 20.21 2.91
N GLN A 183 6.02 19.38 2.03
CA GLN A 183 5.52 19.82 0.73
C GLN A 183 4.32 20.77 0.87
N LEU A 184 3.41 20.52 1.83
CA LEU A 184 2.32 21.43 2.17
C LEU A 184 2.85 22.79 2.67
N VAL A 185 3.88 22.78 3.52
CA VAL A 185 4.53 24.03 3.96
C VAL A 185 5.10 24.80 2.78
N TYR A 186 5.75 24.12 1.83
CA TYR A 186 6.24 24.76 0.61
C TYR A 186 5.10 25.39 -0.20
N LEU A 187 4.00 24.67 -0.43
CA LEU A 187 2.86 25.18 -1.19
C LEU A 187 2.21 26.40 -0.53
N LEU A 188 2.07 26.40 0.79
CA LEU A 188 1.51 27.51 1.57
C LEU A 188 2.40 28.75 1.51
N ARG A 189 3.72 28.56 1.55
CA ARG A 189 4.71 29.64 1.69
C ARG A 189 5.28 30.12 0.36
N HIS A 190 5.02 29.42 -0.74
CA HIS A 190 5.44 29.82 -2.07
C HIS A 190 4.93 31.23 -2.43
N GLN A 191 5.64 31.97 -3.28
CA GLN A 191 5.28 33.36 -3.65
C GLN A 191 3.88 33.48 -4.26
N LYS A 192 3.45 32.43 -4.99
CA LYS A 192 2.11 32.34 -5.58
C LYS A 192 1.01 31.92 -4.59
N ALA A 193 1.36 31.56 -3.35
CA ALA A 193 0.46 31.03 -2.33
C ALA A 193 -0.49 29.95 -2.91
N TYR A 194 0.09 28.82 -3.35
CA TYR A 194 -0.67 27.76 -4.03
C TYR A 194 -1.83 27.21 -3.18
N ILE A 195 -1.69 27.27 -1.85
CA ILE A 195 -2.75 26.95 -0.89
C ILE A 195 -2.84 28.05 0.18
N ASN A 196 -4.01 28.20 0.79
CA ASN A 196 -4.26 29.24 1.81
C ASN A 196 -4.33 28.68 3.23
N ALA A 197 -4.64 27.40 3.39
CA ALA A 197 -4.73 26.73 4.68
C ALA A 197 -4.36 25.26 4.54
N ILE A 198 -3.93 24.66 5.65
CA ILE A 198 -3.53 23.26 5.71
C ILE A 198 -4.42 22.54 6.71
N TYR A 199 -5.06 21.44 6.30
CA TYR A 199 -5.63 20.46 7.21
C TYR A 199 -4.61 19.31 7.37
N SER A 200 -4.10 19.12 8.59
CA SER A 200 -3.06 18.14 8.92
C SER A 200 -3.08 17.80 10.42
N SER A 201 -2.31 16.79 10.83
CA SER A 201 -2.01 16.54 12.24
C SER A 201 -1.14 17.65 12.86
N THR A 202 -1.06 17.66 14.20
CA THR A 202 -0.32 18.65 15.00
C THR A 202 1.19 18.65 14.78
N ASP A 203 1.76 17.61 14.15
CA ASP A 203 3.17 17.52 13.77
C ASP A 203 3.62 18.59 12.79
N ILE A 204 2.73 19.16 11.97
CA ILE A 204 3.11 20.23 11.04
C ILE A 204 3.55 21.52 11.76
N LEU A 205 3.21 21.67 13.06
CA LEU A 205 3.69 22.80 13.88
C LEU A 205 5.19 22.70 14.22
N LEU A 206 5.85 21.57 13.90
CA LEU A 206 7.31 21.44 13.93
C LEU A 206 8.00 22.36 12.92
N PHE A 207 7.29 22.80 11.88
CA PHE A 207 7.81 23.75 10.91
C PHE A 207 7.70 25.18 11.47
N PRO A 208 8.79 25.96 11.54
CA PRO A 208 8.77 27.32 12.11
C PRO A 208 7.80 28.28 11.39
N SER A 209 7.62 28.11 10.08
CA SER A 209 6.85 29.03 9.23
C SER A 209 5.34 28.80 9.23
N VAL A 210 4.84 27.87 10.04
CA VAL A 210 3.41 27.49 10.11
C VAL A 210 2.80 27.98 11.42
N ASP A 211 1.77 28.83 11.31
CA ASP A 211 1.03 29.33 12.48
C ASP A 211 -0.34 28.64 12.63
N ARG A 212 -1.17 28.65 11.59
CA ARG A 212 -2.56 28.15 11.66
C ARG A 212 -2.72 26.84 10.93
N ILE A 213 -3.40 25.88 11.57
CA ILE A 213 -3.71 24.57 10.98
C ILE A 213 -5.15 24.19 11.30
N ILE A 214 -5.84 23.60 10.33
CA ILE A 214 -7.10 22.90 10.57
C ILE A 214 -6.76 21.53 11.14
N THR A 215 -7.44 21.12 12.20
CA THR A 215 -7.26 19.81 12.87
C THR A 215 -8.44 18.87 12.63
N SER A 216 -9.60 19.41 12.25
CA SER A 216 -10.80 18.62 11.97
C SER A 216 -11.72 19.35 11.00
N ILE A 217 -12.37 18.60 10.11
CA ILE A 217 -13.46 19.08 9.26
C ILE A 217 -14.68 18.18 9.49
N SER A 218 -15.83 18.79 9.71
CA SER A 218 -17.13 18.12 9.81
C SER A 218 -17.97 18.47 8.59
N PHE A 219 -17.97 17.57 7.59
CA PHE A 219 -18.77 17.70 6.37
C PHE A 219 -20.27 17.46 6.61
N SER A 220 -20.62 16.69 7.65
CA SER A 220 -22.00 16.34 7.99
C SER A 220 -22.69 17.34 8.94
N ALA A 221 -21.94 18.25 9.56
CA ALA A 221 -22.53 19.32 10.37
C ALA A 221 -23.43 20.22 9.50
N THR A 222 -24.45 20.82 10.11
CA THR A 222 -25.36 21.76 9.43
C THR A 222 -25.35 23.10 10.17
N PRO A 223 -24.62 24.13 9.67
CA PRO A 223 -23.79 24.13 8.46
C PRO A 223 -22.48 23.33 8.65
N PRO A 224 -21.83 22.86 7.55
CA PRO A 224 -20.53 22.23 7.62
C PRO A 224 -19.52 23.14 8.33
N SER A 225 -18.61 22.58 9.12
CA SER A 225 -17.71 23.35 9.98
C SER A 225 -16.30 22.77 10.00
N PHE A 226 -15.31 23.57 10.37
CA PHE A 226 -13.94 23.12 10.62
C PHE A 226 -13.41 23.66 11.95
N THR A 227 -12.44 22.96 12.50
CA THR A 227 -11.74 23.33 13.73
C THR A 227 -10.28 23.61 13.43
N TYR A 228 -9.75 24.73 13.94
CA TYR A 228 -8.37 25.14 13.73
C TYR A 228 -7.70 25.62 15.03
N ILE A 229 -6.36 25.60 15.03
CA ILE A 229 -5.52 26.08 16.13
C ILE A 229 -4.46 27.05 15.60
N SER A 230 -3.91 27.91 16.48
CA SER A 230 -2.79 28.82 16.18
C SER A 230 -1.59 28.52 17.07
N LYS A 231 -0.43 28.30 16.45
CA LYS A 231 0.86 28.09 17.11
C LYS A 231 1.23 29.27 18.02
N LYS A 232 1.01 30.50 17.55
CA LYS A 232 1.29 31.71 18.35
C LYS A 232 0.43 31.78 19.60
N SER A 233 -0.86 31.45 19.52
CA SER A 233 -1.74 31.40 20.68
C SER A 233 -1.30 30.33 21.69
N ILE A 234 -0.92 29.13 21.20
CA ILE A 234 -0.39 28.04 22.05
C ILE A 234 0.89 28.49 22.75
N ILE A 235 1.83 29.09 22.02
CA ILE A 235 3.09 29.59 22.59
C ILE A 235 2.84 30.67 23.64
N SER A 236 1.92 31.61 23.38
CA SER A 236 1.57 32.66 24.34
C SER A 236 0.96 32.11 25.62
N ASP A 237 0.08 31.12 25.51
CA ASP A 237 -0.59 30.47 26.63
C ASP A 237 0.40 29.62 27.47
N LEU A 238 1.32 28.90 26.81
CA LEU A 238 2.42 28.20 27.46
C LEU A 238 3.40 29.16 28.17
N ALA A 239 3.71 30.31 27.56
CA ALA A 239 4.57 31.31 28.16
C ALA A 239 3.94 31.95 29.41
N ALA A 240 2.61 32.13 29.41
CA ALA A 240 1.86 32.68 30.54
C ALA A 240 1.68 31.69 31.71
N SER A 241 1.55 30.39 31.41
CA SER A 241 1.32 29.34 32.40
C SER A 241 2.59 28.85 33.12
N LEU A 242 3.78 29.09 32.53
CA LEU A 242 5.05 28.61 33.08
C LEU A 242 5.73 29.62 34.00
N PRO A 243 6.40 29.18 35.07
CA PRO A 243 7.12 30.07 35.97
C PRO A 243 8.29 30.79 35.25
N PRO A 244 8.63 32.02 35.66
CA PRO A 244 9.81 32.72 35.14
C PRO A 244 11.09 31.98 35.55
N LEU A 245 12.03 31.81 34.62
CA LEU A 245 13.34 31.22 34.91
C LEU A 245 14.20 32.21 35.74
N PRO A 246 14.93 31.74 36.76
CA PRO A 246 15.87 32.57 37.50
C PRO A 246 17.05 32.96 36.59
N HIS A 247 17.17 34.24 36.25
CA HIS A 247 18.31 34.77 35.50
C HIS A 247 18.77 36.11 36.10
N PRO A 248 20.08 36.39 36.20
CA PRO A 248 20.62 37.61 36.82
C PRO A 248 20.26 38.93 36.11
N ASN A 249 19.61 38.90 34.94
CA ASN A 249 19.11 40.09 34.24
C ASN A 249 17.62 39.86 33.90
N ASN A 250 16.74 40.54 34.65
CA ASN A 250 15.30 40.49 34.46
C ASN A 250 14.91 40.96 33.03
N HIS A 251 13.95 40.26 32.43
CA HIS A 251 13.16 40.60 31.22
C HIS A 251 13.40 39.85 29.88
N ALA A 252 14.42 38.99 29.72
CA ALA A 252 14.71 38.42 28.39
C ALA A 252 14.17 36.99 28.09
N ASN A 253 13.71 36.22 29.07
CA ASN A 253 13.59 34.74 28.91
C ASN A 253 12.15 34.16 29.06
N SER A 254 11.09 34.97 29.00
CA SER A 254 9.71 34.44 29.00
C SER A 254 9.25 33.96 27.62
N THR A 255 9.96 34.33 26.55
CA THR A 255 9.56 34.02 25.18
C THR A 255 10.03 32.62 24.77
N ILE A 256 9.10 31.73 24.43
CA ILE A 256 9.38 30.45 23.79
C ILE A 256 9.61 30.72 22.30
N SER A 257 10.83 30.48 21.80
CA SER A 257 11.14 30.61 20.36
C SER A 257 10.59 29.43 19.56
N ASP A 258 10.46 29.60 18.23
CA ASP A 258 10.03 28.52 17.34
C ASP A 258 10.97 27.30 17.39
N ASP A 259 12.29 27.53 17.48
CA ASP A 259 13.29 26.46 17.62
C ASP A 259 13.14 25.71 18.95
N LEU A 260 12.89 26.43 20.05
CA LEU A 260 12.65 25.82 21.35
C LEU A 260 11.36 25.00 21.36
N PHE A 261 10.29 25.55 20.75
CA PHE A 261 9.02 24.85 20.62
C PHE A 261 9.16 23.58 19.77
N MET A 262 9.91 23.63 18.67
CA MET A 262 10.23 22.48 17.84
C MET A 262 10.97 21.40 18.65
N ASP A 263 11.98 21.78 19.43
CA ASP A 263 12.72 20.86 20.29
C ASP A 263 11.80 20.19 21.33
N CYS A 264 10.89 20.96 21.94
CA CYS A 264 9.89 20.43 22.88
C CYS A 264 8.96 19.41 22.20
N MET A 265 8.48 19.73 20.99
CA MET A 265 7.61 18.86 20.21
C MET A 265 8.29 17.56 19.80
N ILE A 266 9.60 17.59 19.47
CA ILE A 266 10.38 16.39 19.17
C ILE A 266 10.53 15.50 20.42
N LEU A 267 10.88 16.09 21.58
CA LEU A 267 11.06 15.37 22.84
C LEU A 267 9.74 14.86 23.44
N ALA A 268 8.62 15.50 23.09
CA ALA A 268 7.27 15.05 23.44
C ALA A 268 6.83 13.77 22.70
N GLY A 269 7.62 13.29 21.74
CA GLY A 269 7.32 12.10 20.95
C GLY A 269 6.73 12.46 19.58
N ALA A 270 7.61 12.66 18.59
CA ALA A 270 7.24 12.88 17.19
C ALA A 270 7.24 11.57 16.39
N GLU A 271 6.77 11.59 15.14
CA GLU A 271 6.68 10.38 14.28
C GLU A 271 8.00 9.58 14.20
N HIS A 272 9.12 10.28 14.15
CA HIS A 272 10.48 9.73 14.03
C HIS A 272 11.28 9.76 15.35
N MET A 273 10.66 10.21 16.45
CA MET A 273 11.31 10.35 17.75
C MET A 273 10.43 9.80 18.87
N PRO A 274 10.87 8.81 19.65
CA PRO A 274 10.13 8.42 20.83
C PRO A 274 10.13 9.54 21.89
N VAL A 275 9.14 9.48 22.79
CA VAL A 275 9.10 10.35 23.97
C VAL A 275 10.43 10.28 24.71
N PHE A 276 10.93 11.43 25.17
CA PHE A 276 12.19 11.51 25.89
C PHE A 276 12.19 10.56 27.10
N PRO A 277 13.06 9.54 27.15
CA PRO A 277 13.00 8.49 28.17
C PRO A 277 12.98 9.01 29.61
N PRO A 278 13.72 10.07 29.97
CA PRO A 278 13.67 10.64 31.31
C PRO A 278 12.29 11.18 31.71
N LEU A 279 11.46 11.55 30.72
CA LEU A 279 10.10 12.02 30.94
C LEU A 279 9.12 10.85 31.08
N VAL A 280 9.40 9.65 30.56
CA VAL A 280 8.48 8.51 30.65
C VAL A 280 8.26 8.10 32.11
N THR A 281 7.13 8.49 32.68
CA THR A 281 6.68 8.13 34.03
C THR A 281 5.35 7.37 33.97
N PRO A 282 4.93 6.68 35.05
CA PRO A 282 3.61 6.04 35.13
C PRO A 282 2.44 7.03 35.02
N GLU A 283 2.69 8.31 35.32
CA GLU A 283 1.75 9.40 35.17
C GLU A 283 1.83 10.03 33.78
N THR A 284 0.70 10.50 33.25
CA THR A 284 0.67 11.19 31.95
C THR A 284 1.46 12.50 32.01
N ILE A 285 2.58 12.58 31.27
CA ILE A 285 3.39 13.80 31.19
C ILE A 285 2.59 14.89 30.48
N THR A 286 2.46 16.04 31.13
CA THR A 286 1.82 17.21 30.54
C THR A 286 2.81 17.97 29.67
N PHE A 287 2.34 18.50 28.53
CA PHE A 287 3.18 19.26 27.60
C PHE A 287 3.94 20.45 28.27
N PRO A 288 3.35 21.22 29.21
CA PRO A 288 4.06 22.29 29.91
C PRO A 288 5.33 21.83 30.66
N LYS A 289 5.31 20.65 31.30
CA LYS A 289 6.50 20.10 31.99
C LYS A 289 7.66 19.85 31.02
N ILE A 290 7.35 19.43 29.80
CA ILE A 290 8.35 19.23 28.74
C ILE A 290 8.97 20.58 28.36
N VAL A 291 8.12 21.60 28.19
CA VAL A 291 8.58 22.96 27.85
C VAL A 291 9.44 23.54 28.97
N GLU A 292 9.05 23.38 30.23
CA GLU A 292 9.84 23.81 31.40
C GLU A 292 11.23 23.17 31.41
N LEU A 293 11.30 21.86 31.18
CA LEU A 293 12.56 21.11 31.14
C LEU A 293 13.49 21.64 30.05
N VAL A 294 12.99 21.77 28.82
CA VAL A 294 13.82 22.25 27.69
C VAL A 294 14.21 23.71 27.89
N ARG A 295 13.32 24.54 28.46
CA ARG A 295 13.62 25.94 28.84
C ARG A 295 14.78 26.04 29.83
N HIS A 296 14.82 25.15 30.83
CA HIS A 296 15.92 25.09 31.81
C HIS A 296 17.28 24.89 31.12
N TYR A 297 17.35 23.98 30.14
CA TYR A 297 18.58 23.68 29.39
C TYR A 297 18.78 24.56 28.14
N LYS A 298 17.90 25.53 27.88
CA LYS A 298 17.91 26.49 26.75
C LYS A 298 17.71 25.90 25.35
N THR A 299 18.14 24.67 25.10
CA THR A 299 17.98 23.97 23.81
C THR A 299 17.66 22.49 24.04
N GLY A 300 16.98 21.86 23.09
CA GLY A 300 16.71 20.42 23.14
C GLY A 300 17.99 19.59 23.10
N HIS A 301 19.00 20.01 22.33
CA HIS A 301 20.29 19.32 22.30
C HIS A 301 20.98 19.35 23.67
N ALA A 302 21.09 20.53 24.30
CA ALA A 302 21.67 20.63 25.64
C ALA A 302 20.87 19.83 26.68
N CYS A 303 19.54 19.82 26.57
CA CYS A 303 18.67 18.99 27.40
C CYS A 303 19.01 17.50 27.23
N VAL A 304 19.05 16.98 26.00
CA VAL A 304 19.37 15.57 25.75
C VAL A 304 20.78 15.22 26.25
N MET A 305 21.77 16.08 25.98
CA MET A 305 23.15 15.86 26.41
C MET A 305 23.30 15.89 27.94
N ALA A 306 22.50 16.67 28.66
CA ALA A 306 22.51 16.69 30.12
C ALA A 306 22.07 15.35 30.75
N PHE A 307 21.24 14.59 30.06
CA PHE A 307 20.81 13.25 30.48
C PHE A 307 21.53 12.13 29.71
N ASN A 308 22.62 12.42 29.01
CA ASN A 308 23.32 11.42 28.20
C ASN A 308 23.80 10.20 29.02
N GLU A 309 24.07 10.41 30.30
CA GLU A 309 24.50 9.38 31.26
C GLU A 309 23.32 8.68 31.96
N ASP A 310 22.06 9.06 31.69
CA ASP A 310 20.87 8.46 32.30
C ASP A 310 20.73 6.99 31.86
N PRO A 311 20.59 6.04 32.80
CA PRO A 311 20.41 4.62 32.49
C PRO A 311 19.23 4.32 31.55
N ARG A 312 18.18 5.16 31.58
CA ARG A 312 16.99 5.04 30.71
C ARG A 312 17.28 5.42 29.26
N ILE A 313 18.30 6.26 29.03
CA ILE A 313 18.78 6.62 27.69
C ILE A 313 19.80 5.60 27.19
N LYS A 314 20.62 5.04 28.08
CA LYS A 314 21.65 4.05 27.74
C LYS A 314 21.11 2.65 27.42
N ALA A 315 19.91 2.30 27.88
CA ALA A 315 19.30 0.97 27.80
C ALA A 315 20.18 -0.15 28.46
N PRO A 316 19.61 -1.05 29.27
CA PRO A 316 20.39 -2.13 29.87
C PRO A 316 20.91 -3.10 28.79
N GLY A 317 22.24 -3.28 28.71
CA GLY A 317 22.91 -4.24 27.84
C GLY A 317 23.52 -3.68 26.54
N SER A 318 23.51 -2.37 26.32
CA SER A 318 24.14 -1.76 25.14
C SER A 318 25.68 -1.68 25.30
N PRO A 319 26.48 -1.93 24.24
CA PRO A 319 27.94 -1.78 24.32
C PRO A 319 28.33 -0.34 24.67
N PRO A 320 29.47 -0.11 25.34
CA PRO A 320 29.87 1.21 25.89
C PRO A 320 30.00 2.35 24.85
N THR A 321 29.88 2.06 23.55
CA THR A 321 29.85 3.01 22.43
C THR A 321 28.44 3.50 22.05
N THR A 322 27.37 3.00 22.67
CA THR A 322 25.96 3.20 22.24
C THR A 322 25.27 4.42 22.87
N THR A 323 25.94 5.10 23.80
CA THR A 323 25.47 6.32 24.48
C THR A 323 25.05 7.44 23.51
N SER A 324 25.48 7.39 22.24
CA SER A 324 25.17 8.37 21.19
C SER A 324 23.81 8.20 20.49
N GLN A 325 23.04 7.12 20.71
CA GLN A 325 21.94 6.78 19.81
C GLN A 325 20.71 7.70 19.90
N TYR A 326 20.28 8.09 21.11
CA TYR A 326 19.13 8.99 21.27
C TYR A 326 19.48 10.42 20.84
N ALA A 327 20.66 10.91 21.21
CA ALA A 327 21.15 12.24 20.82
C ALA A 327 21.31 12.37 19.29
N ASP A 328 21.88 11.36 18.64
CA ASP A 328 21.98 11.28 17.18
C ASP A 328 20.59 11.24 16.53
N GLN A 329 19.67 10.42 17.04
CA GLN A 329 18.29 10.37 16.54
C GLN A 329 17.55 11.71 16.71
N PHE A 330 17.74 12.40 17.83
CA PHE A 330 17.19 13.73 18.07
C PHE A 330 17.71 14.72 17.01
N MET A 331 19.02 14.75 16.78
CA MET A 331 19.63 15.64 15.80
C MET A 331 19.21 15.31 14.36
N ARG A 332 19.14 14.03 13.98
CA ARG A 332 18.62 13.58 12.69
C ARG A 332 17.16 13.96 12.49
N THR A 333 16.31 13.79 13.52
CA THR A 333 14.89 14.19 13.46
C THR A 333 14.76 15.70 13.31
N ARG A 334 15.55 16.48 14.06
CA ARG A 334 15.59 17.94 13.93
C ARG A 334 16.03 18.37 12.53
N ALA A 335 17.08 17.76 11.98
CA ALA A 335 17.55 18.01 10.62
C ALA A 335 16.50 17.63 9.55
N MET A 336 15.78 16.53 9.74
CA MET A 336 14.72 16.08 8.84
C MET A 336 13.62 17.13 8.66
N TYR A 337 13.16 17.76 9.75
CA TYR A 337 12.15 18.83 9.67
C TYR A 337 12.75 20.16 9.18
N LYS A 338 13.92 20.54 9.68
CA LYS A 338 14.56 21.83 9.33
C LYS A 338 14.99 21.89 7.86
N TYR A 339 15.48 20.78 7.32
CA TYR A 339 16.01 20.66 5.96
C TYR A 339 15.19 19.66 5.13
N SER A 340 13.88 19.59 5.37
CA SER A 340 12.98 18.69 4.62
C SER A 340 13.12 18.87 3.12
N LEU A 341 13.22 17.77 2.38
CA LEU A 341 13.30 17.78 0.92
C LEU A 341 11.90 17.88 0.31
N ILE A 342 11.70 18.88 -0.55
CA ILE A 342 10.45 19.14 -1.28
C ILE A 342 10.69 19.11 -2.78
N LEU A 343 9.63 18.96 -3.57
CA LEU A 343 9.64 19.16 -5.02
C LEU A 343 9.19 20.60 -5.31
N SER A 344 10.10 21.41 -5.86
CA SER A 344 9.80 22.80 -6.20
C SER A 344 9.11 22.92 -7.56
N SER A 345 8.63 24.13 -7.87
CA SER A 345 7.84 24.41 -9.07
C SER A 345 8.63 24.37 -10.38
N ASP A 346 9.96 24.39 -10.28
CA ASP A 346 10.93 24.12 -11.35
C ASP A 346 11.17 22.62 -11.59
N GLY A 347 10.58 21.74 -10.78
CA GLY A 347 10.74 20.29 -10.87
C GLY A 347 11.98 19.72 -10.20
N SER A 348 12.74 20.53 -9.44
CA SER A 348 13.93 20.06 -8.71
C SER A 348 13.59 19.61 -7.27
N VAL A 349 14.34 18.64 -6.75
CA VAL A 349 14.24 18.27 -5.33
C VAL A 349 15.30 19.01 -4.54
N GLN A 350 14.85 19.86 -3.61
CA GLN A 350 15.72 20.71 -2.81
C GLN A 350 15.22 20.88 -1.38
N PRO A 351 16.10 21.27 -0.43
CA PRO A 351 15.70 21.59 0.93
C PRO A 351 14.70 22.75 0.99
N LEU A 352 13.65 22.57 1.79
CA LEU A 352 12.57 23.54 1.99
C LEU A 352 13.08 24.97 2.22
N PRO A 353 14.07 25.23 3.10
CA PRO A 353 14.55 26.60 3.34
C PRO A 353 15.09 27.34 2.11
N LEU A 354 15.59 26.62 1.10
CA LEU A 354 16.07 27.22 -0.16
C LEU A 354 14.93 27.51 -1.13
N ALA A 355 13.80 26.82 -1.00
CA ALA A 355 12.68 26.89 -1.92
C ALA A 355 11.60 27.89 -1.51
N VAL A 356 11.55 28.28 -0.23
CA VAL A 356 10.62 29.30 0.24
C VAL A 356 11.22 30.71 0.20
N PRO A 357 10.41 31.75 -0.05
CA PRO A 357 10.88 33.12 -0.06
C PRO A 357 11.49 33.51 1.28
N ALA A 358 12.56 34.30 1.23
CA ALA A 358 13.11 34.91 2.43
C ALA A 358 12.01 35.72 3.16
N PRO A 359 11.99 35.70 4.51
CA PRO A 359 11.05 36.51 5.28
C PRO A 359 11.22 38.00 4.92
N ALA A 360 10.11 38.75 4.95
CA ALA A 360 10.12 40.17 4.64
C ALA A 360 11.12 40.93 5.55
N PRO A 361 11.89 41.89 5.01
CA PRO A 361 12.85 42.66 5.81
C PRO A 361 12.12 43.38 6.95
N GLY A 362 12.49 43.09 8.20
CA GLY A 362 11.87 43.62 9.42
C GLY A 362 11.06 42.62 10.25
N ALA A 363 10.79 41.42 9.73
CA ALA A 363 10.24 40.32 10.53
C ALA A 363 11.39 39.62 11.30
N GLY A 364 11.62 40.06 12.55
CA GLY A 364 12.62 39.61 13.54
C GLY A 364 13.58 38.46 13.20
N ASN A 365 14.88 38.68 13.42
CA ASN A 365 16.01 37.73 13.56
C ASN A 365 16.00 36.40 12.74
N SER A 366 15.35 36.37 11.58
CA SER A 366 15.36 35.20 10.70
C SER A 366 16.41 35.40 9.61
N PHE A 367 17.58 34.82 9.82
CA PHE A 367 18.61 34.72 8.78
C PHE A 367 18.00 34.03 7.55
N SER A 368 18.14 34.66 6.37
CA SER A 368 17.87 33.98 5.11
C SER A 368 18.89 32.87 4.94
N MET A 369 18.45 31.61 5.05
CA MET A 369 19.34 30.46 5.00
C MET A 369 19.84 30.26 3.57
N THR A 370 21.16 30.14 3.41
CA THR A 370 21.82 29.96 2.12
C THR A 370 22.16 28.48 1.90
N ALA A 371 22.59 28.13 0.67
CA ALA A 371 23.05 26.78 0.38
C ALA A 371 24.25 26.34 1.26
N ALA A 372 25.06 27.28 1.75
CA ALA A 372 26.20 27.00 2.63
C ALA A 372 25.78 26.56 4.05
N ASP A 373 24.55 26.91 4.47
CA ASP A 373 24.01 26.57 5.78
C ASP A 373 23.35 25.18 5.81
N ILE A 374 23.21 24.55 4.64
CA ILE A 374 22.57 23.23 4.49
C ILE A 374 23.62 22.13 4.70
N PRO A 375 23.34 21.13 5.55
CA PRO A 375 24.21 19.97 5.70
C PRO A 375 24.43 19.22 4.38
N LEU A 376 25.68 18.82 4.10
CA LEU A 376 26.03 18.10 2.87
C LEU A 376 25.66 16.60 2.92
N ASP A 377 25.45 16.08 4.13
CA ASP A 377 25.19 14.68 4.46
C ASP A 377 23.69 14.36 4.64
N LEU A 378 22.78 15.18 4.11
CA LEU A 378 21.32 14.94 4.21
C LEU A 378 20.87 13.56 3.71
N HIS A 379 21.67 12.88 2.89
CA HIS A 379 21.43 11.50 2.47
C HIS A 379 21.48 10.48 3.63
N GLU A 380 22.07 10.84 4.78
CA GLU A 380 22.02 10.07 6.01
C GLU A 380 20.67 10.15 6.73
N VAL A 381 19.95 11.27 6.55
CA VAL A 381 18.62 11.51 7.13
C VAL A 381 17.52 11.05 6.17
N PHE A 382 17.68 11.33 4.88
CA PHE A 382 16.76 10.95 3.82
C PHE A 382 17.29 9.71 3.10
N THR A 383 17.51 9.79 1.79
CA THR A 383 18.13 8.73 1.01
C THR A 383 19.18 9.35 0.08
N HIS A 384 20.04 8.51 -0.50
CA HIS A 384 20.86 8.98 -1.62
C HIS A 384 19.94 9.49 -2.73
N ARG A 385 20.34 10.60 -3.37
CA ARG A 385 19.49 11.30 -4.34
C ARG A 385 19.20 10.41 -5.56
N LEU A 386 17.92 10.30 -5.89
CA LEU A 386 17.46 9.79 -7.19
C LEU A 386 17.40 10.96 -8.20
N PRO A 387 17.39 10.68 -9.52
CA PRO A 387 17.16 11.72 -10.51
C PRO A 387 15.85 12.48 -10.26
N ASP A 388 15.86 13.81 -10.43
CA ASP A 388 14.69 14.67 -10.21
C ASP A 388 13.48 14.25 -11.04
N GLU A 389 13.72 13.73 -12.26
CA GLU A 389 12.71 13.18 -13.16
C GLU A 389 11.89 12.03 -12.52
N ILE A 390 12.50 11.21 -11.67
CA ILE A 390 11.78 10.15 -10.94
C ILE A 390 10.79 10.77 -9.94
N TYR A 391 11.21 11.81 -9.23
CA TYR A 391 10.34 12.51 -8.28
C TYR A 391 9.21 13.25 -9.01
N PHE A 392 9.48 13.80 -10.20
CA PHE A 392 8.43 14.37 -11.06
C PHE A 392 7.38 13.32 -11.43
N TYR A 393 7.79 12.15 -11.97
CA TYR A 393 6.84 11.09 -12.33
C TYR A 393 6.07 10.52 -11.14
N LEU A 394 6.73 10.39 -9.99
CA LEU A 394 6.08 10.03 -8.73
C LEU A 394 5.02 11.08 -8.35
N SER A 395 5.37 12.37 -8.41
CA SER A 395 4.50 13.47 -8.02
C SER A 395 3.21 13.58 -8.83
N ARG A 396 3.26 13.13 -10.10
CA ARG A 396 2.12 13.14 -11.04
C ARG A 396 1.36 11.81 -11.09
N GLY A 397 1.67 10.87 -10.20
CA GLY A 397 0.93 9.63 -10.04
C GLY A 397 1.18 8.56 -11.11
N LEU A 398 2.32 8.61 -11.82
CA LEU A 398 2.68 7.56 -12.78
C LEU A 398 2.89 6.20 -12.09
N LEU A 399 3.52 6.23 -10.91
CA LEU A 399 3.90 5.05 -10.14
C LEU A 399 3.72 5.26 -8.64
N SER A 400 3.61 4.17 -7.90
CA SER A 400 3.70 4.17 -6.44
C SER A 400 5.17 4.18 -5.95
N PRO A 401 5.47 4.66 -4.73
CA PRO A 401 6.85 4.77 -4.26
C PRO A 401 7.48 3.43 -3.83
N HIS A 402 6.75 2.30 -3.79
CA HIS A 402 7.22 1.03 -3.22
C HIS A 402 8.54 0.55 -3.81
N ALA A 403 8.65 0.49 -5.14
CA ALA A 403 9.85 0.01 -5.80
C ALA A 403 11.06 0.90 -5.52
N LEU A 404 10.82 2.22 -5.45
CA LEU A 404 11.85 3.18 -5.07
C LEU A 404 12.24 2.98 -3.60
N ILE A 405 11.29 2.78 -2.69
CA ILE A 405 11.55 2.49 -1.28
C ILE A 405 12.39 1.21 -1.13
N TRP A 406 12.12 0.15 -1.89
CA TRP A 406 12.94 -1.08 -1.85
C TRP A 406 14.40 -0.79 -2.20
N LEU A 407 14.62 -0.04 -3.28
CA LEU A 407 15.95 0.35 -3.72
C LEU A 407 16.63 1.30 -2.72
N THR A 408 15.93 2.33 -2.23
CA THR A 408 16.49 3.35 -1.34
C THR A 408 16.65 2.91 0.11
N SER A 409 15.94 1.87 0.54
CA SER A 409 16.12 1.22 1.84
C SER A 409 17.14 0.09 1.79
N GLY A 410 17.27 -0.62 0.67
CA GLY A 410 18.05 -1.86 0.58
C GLY A 410 17.32 -3.08 1.16
N THR A 411 16.01 -2.98 1.40
CA THR A 411 15.22 -4.09 1.93
C THR A 411 13.84 -4.17 1.29
N ILE A 412 13.32 -5.38 1.14
CA ILE A 412 11.93 -5.66 0.85
C ILE A 412 11.31 -6.28 2.09
N VAL A 413 10.39 -5.56 2.71
CA VAL A 413 9.74 -5.98 3.96
C VAL A 413 8.41 -6.63 3.63
N GLU A 414 8.29 -7.92 3.94
CA GLU A 414 7.04 -8.67 3.80
C GLU A 414 6.29 -8.71 5.13
N ARG A 415 5.02 -8.32 5.09
CA ARG A 415 4.12 -8.33 6.25
C ARG A 415 3.29 -9.61 6.28
N PRO A 416 2.86 -10.08 7.46
CA PRO A 416 1.87 -11.16 7.53
C PRO A 416 0.61 -10.78 6.75
N PRO A 417 0.07 -11.66 5.89
CA PRO A 417 -1.18 -11.41 5.20
C PRO A 417 -2.35 -11.47 6.21
N LEU A 418 -3.56 -11.13 5.75
CA LEU A 418 -4.76 -11.14 6.60
C LEU A 418 -5.12 -12.53 7.15
N CYS A 419 -4.72 -13.61 6.46
CA CYS A 419 -4.85 -14.98 6.96
C CYS A 419 -3.69 -15.43 7.88
N ASN A 420 -2.79 -14.52 8.28
CA ASN A 420 -1.51 -14.74 8.97
C ASN A 420 -0.43 -15.49 8.19
N GLY A 421 -0.74 -16.13 7.06
CA GLY A 421 0.27 -16.75 6.19
C GLY A 421 1.00 -17.91 6.89
N GLU A 422 0.26 -18.70 7.64
CA GLU A 422 0.80 -19.77 8.48
C GLU A 422 1.29 -20.97 7.67
N THR A 423 0.77 -21.14 6.45
CA THR A 423 1.04 -22.30 5.60
C THR A 423 2.41 -22.21 4.95
N SER A 424 3.12 -23.34 4.87
CA SER A 424 4.41 -23.44 4.18
C SER A 424 4.28 -23.09 2.69
N ASP A 425 3.14 -23.42 2.08
CA ASP A 425 2.82 -23.09 0.69
C ASP A 425 2.92 -21.58 0.42
N TYR A 426 2.29 -20.76 1.29
CA TYR A 426 2.30 -19.31 1.13
C TYR A 426 3.69 -18.72 1.40
N ARG A 427 4.38 -19.20 2.45
CA ARG A 427 5.74 -18.76 2.79
C ARG A 427 6.74 -19.05 1.67
N ARG A 428 6.62 -20.22 1.05
CA ARG A 428 7.44 -20.59 -0.12
C ARG A 428 7.11 -19.71 -1.32
N PHE A 429 5.82 -19.52 -1.61
CA PHE A 429 5.37 -18.68 -2.72
C PHE A 429 5.89 -17.24 -2.63
N ILE A 430 5.68 -16.58 -1.48
CA ILE A 430 6.12 -15.19 -1.31
C ILE A 430 7.64 -15.06 -1.39
N LYS A 431 8.38 -16.01 -0.80
CA LYS A 431 9.85 -16.00 -0.79
C LYS A 431 10.43 -16.32 -2.15
N GLU A 432 10.09 -17.48 -2.72
CA GLU A 432 10.74 -18.01 -3.93
C GLU A 432 10.17 -17.43 -5.23
N VAL A 433 8.85 -17.21 -5.30
CA VAL A 433 8.18 -16.82 -6.56
C VAL A 433 8.06 -15.30 -6.68
N ILE A 434 7.68 -14.63 -5.60
CA ILE A 434 7.41 -13.18 -5.62
C ILE A 434 8.68 -12.35 -5.42
N THR A 435 9.51 -12.72 -4.44
CA THR A 435 10.56 -11.82 -3.92
C THR A 435 11.99 -12.22 -4.32
N GLU A 436 12.41 -13.46 -4.08
CA GLU A 436 13.80 -13.91 -4.30
C GLU A 436 14.05 -14.64 -5.62
N GLY A 437 13.01 -14.88 -6.43
CA GLY A 437 13.15 -15.49 -7.75
C GLY A 437 13.77 -14.52 -8.76
N ALA A 438 14.74 -14.98 -9.57
CA ALA A 438 15.38 -14.15 -10.61
C ALA A 438 14.39 -13.61 -11.67
N THR A 439 13.36 -14.39 -11.95
CA THR A 439 12.21 -14.00 -12.81
C THR A 439 10.99 -13.55 -12.01
N GLY A 440 11.16 -13.42 -10.69
CA GLY A 440 10.14 -12.90 -9.78
C GLY A 440 9.83 -11.43 -10.09
N PRO A 441 8.58 -10.99 -9.89
CA PRO A 441 8.17 -9.63 -10.21
C PRO A 441 9.00 -8.56 -9.49
N ARG A 442 9.40 -8.79 -8.23
CA ARG A 442 10.16 -7.79 -7.46
C ARG A 442 11.62 -7.68 -7.91
N ALA A 443 12.26 -8.80 -8.26
CA ALA A 443 13.60 -8.79 -8.83
C ALA A 443 13.64 -8.07 -10.19
N MET A 444 12.68 -8.38 -11.09
CA MET A 444 12.55 -7.68 -12.37
C MET A 444 12.29 -6.18 -12.20
N THR A 445 11.46 -5.81 -11.23
CA THR A 445 11.19 -4.39 -10.90
C THR A 445 12.47 -3.65 -10.50
N LEU A 446 13.28 -4.22 -9.60
CA LEU A 446 14.54 -3.61 -9.18
C LEU A 446 15.56 -3.51 -10.32
N ALA A 447 15.61 -4.53 -11.19
CA ALA A 447 16.50 -4.53 -12.35
C ALA A 447 16.13 -3.42 -13.35
N LEU A 448 14.84 -3.21 -13.61
CA LEU A 448 14.36 -2.13 -14.48
C LEU A 448 14.78 -0.76 -13.97
N ILE A 449 14.60 -0.46 -12.68
CA ILE A 449 15.01 0.83 -12.10
C ILE A 449 16.52 0.95 -12.20
N SER A 450 17.26 -0.09 -11.77
CA SER A 450 18.72 -0.09 -11.74
C SER A 450 19.37 0.08 -13.11
N SER A 451 18.65 -0.29 -14.19
CA SER A 451 19.14 -0.13 -15.57
C SER A 451 19.10 1.31 -16.11
N VAL A 452 18.39 2.22 -15.43
CA VAL A 452 18.17 3.62 -15.90
C VAL A 452 18.61 4.67 -14.89
N VAL A 453 19.14 4.26 -13.75
CA VAL A 453 19.71 5.17 -12.73
C VAL A 453 21.22 5.01 -12.66
N HIS A 454 21.88 5.89 -11.90
CA HIS A 454 23.33 5.85 -11.70
C HIS A 454 23.83 4.48 -11.17
N THR A 455 24.98 4.01 -11.65
CA THR A 455 25.57 2.69 -11.34
C THR A 455 25.75 2.40 -9.84
N PHE A 456 25.83 3.46 -9.02
CA PHE A 456 25.75 3.37 -7.56
C PHE A 456 24.61 2.45 -7.11
N TRP A 457 23.42 2.58 -7.71
CA TRP A 457 22.24 1.81 -7.35
C TRP A 457 22.30 0.35 -7.78
N THR A 458 23.04 0.03 -8.86
CA THR A 458 23.27 -1.35 -9.31
C THR A 458 24.12 -2.14 -8.31
N SER A 459 25.07 -1.48 -7.63
CA SER A 459 25.90 -2.12 -6.60
C SER A 459 25.18 -2.31 -5.26
N ARG A 460 23.98 -1.73 -5.11
CA ARG A 460 23.27 -1.73 -3.84
C ARG A 460 22.65 -3.10 -3.57
N ARG A 461 23.09 -3.75 -2.49
CA ARG A 461 22.47 -5.00 -2.03
C ARG A 461 21.05 -4.74 -1.50
N VAL A 462 20.09 -5.49 -2.01
CA VAL A 462 18.69 -5.51 -1.51
C VAL A 462 18.39 -6.89 -0.93
N ILE A 463 17.83 -6.95 0.28
CA ILE A 463 17.49 -8.20 0.98
C ILE A 463 16.00 -8.32 1.26
N GLY A 464 15.46 -9.54 1.26
CA GLY A 464 14.10 -9.81 1.74
C GLY A 464 14.06 -9.93 3.27
N VAL A 465 13.07 -9.32 3.91
CA VAL A 465 12.78 -9.43 5.35
C VAL A 465 11.38 -10.01 5.50
N PHE A 466 11.31 -11.26 5.93
CA PHE A 466 10.05 -12.01 6.04
C PHE A 466 9.63 -12.15 7.51
N TRP A 467 8.35 -11.94 7.80
CA TRP A 467 7.80 -12.07 9.15
C TRP A 467 7.94 -13.49 9.74
N PHE A 468 8.05 -14.51 8.89
CA PHE A 468 8.14 -15.92 9.32
C PHE A 468 9.56 -16.48 9.43
N ASP A 469 10.58 -15.81 8.86
CA ASP A 469 11.98 -16.29 8.94
C ASP A 469 12.52 -16.25 10.40
N GLN A 470 11.76 -15.63 11.32
CA GLN A 470 12.11 -15.49 12.73
C GLN A 470 11.53 -16.62 13.61
N ALA A 471 10.57 -17.41 13.13
CA ALA A 471 9.92 -18.49 13.89
C ALA A 471 10.81 -19.73 14.10
N SER A 472 11.93 -19.84 13.37
CA SER A 472 12.93 -20.91 13.54
C SER A 472 13.97 -20.59 14.62
N GLN A 473 13.80 -19.51 15.38
CA GLN A 473 14.72 -19.12 16.45
C GLN A 473 14.39 -19.88 17.73
N VAL A 474 15.33 -20.73 18.17
CA VAL A 474 15.31 -21.32 19.51
C VAL A 474 15.47 -20.19 20.54
N PRO A 475 14.58 -20.08 21.55
CA PRO A 475 14.75 -19.11 22.62
C PRO A 475 16.13 -19.29 23.28
N GLY A 476 16.94 -18.23 23.30
CA GLY A 476 18.26 -18.23 23.97
C GLY A 476 19.49 -18.38 23.06
N THR A 477 19.33 -18.44 21.74
CA THR A 477 20.48 -18.34 20.81
C THR A 477 20.61 -16.90 20.25
N PRO A 478 21.78 -16.24 20.37
CA PRO A 478 21.98 -14.91 19.79
C PRO A 478 21.77 -14.95 18.27
N ALA A 479 21.05 -13.97 17.74
CA ALA A 479 20.85 -13.79 16.30
C ALA A 479 22.18 -13.48 15.59
N MET A 480 22.95 -14.52 15.33
CA MET A 480 24.12 -14.51 14.44
C MET A 480 23.91 -15.58 13.37
N GLY A 481 22.78 -15.49 12.66
CA GLY A 481 22.82 -15.83 11.24
C GLY A 481 23.65 -14.74 10.59
N ASN A 482 24.90 -15.04 10.22
CA ASN A 482 25.81 -14.12 9.54
C ASN A 482 25.03 -13.24 8.53
N GLN A 483 25.19 -11.91 8.53
CA GLN A 483 24.61 -11.05 7.48
C GLN A 483 25.06 -11.48 6.05
N ASN A 484 26.11 -12.29 5.96
CA ASN A 484 26.57 -12.96 4.74
C ASN A 484 25.71 -14.17 4.30
N GLN A 485 24.77 -14.65 5.12
CA GLN A 485 23.86 -15.77 4.79
C GLN A 485 22.47 -15.34 4.30
N LEU A 486 22.04 -14.10 4.55
CA LEU A 486 20.76 -13.60 3.99
C LEU A 486 20.90 -13.43 2.47
N LYS A 487 20.15 -14.22 1.70
CA LYS A 487 20.21 -14.19 0.24
C LYS A 487 19.78 -12.81 -0.27
N GLY A 488 20.65 -12.17 -1.06
CA GLY A 488 20.28 -10.94 -1.76
C GLY A 488 19.27 -11.23 -2.86
N ILE A 489 18.39 -10.27 -3.13
CA ILE A 489 17.46 -10.35 -4.26
C ILE A 489 18.29 -10.37 -5.55
N PRO A 490 18.11 -11.35 -6.44
CA PRO A 490 18.98 -11.56 -7.60
C PRO A 490 18.64 -10.64 -8.79
N PHE A 491 18.40 -9.35 -8.55
CA PHE A 491 18.02 -8.40 -9.60
C PHE A 491 19.18 -8.01 -10.54
N ILE A 492 20.41 -8.38 -10.18
CA ILE A 492 21.61 -8.25 -11.03
C ILE A 492 22.03 -9.60 -11.65
N SER A 493 21.21 -10.65 -11.51
CA SER A 493 21.50 -11.94 -12.15
C SER A 493 21.48 -11.82 -13.67
N ARG A 494 22.18 -12.74 -14.34
CA ARG A 494 22.24 -12.77 -15.80
C ARG A 494 20.84 -12.91 -16.41
N GLU A 495 20.00 -13.75 -15.81
CA GLU A 495 18.64 -14.00 -16.25
C GLU A 495 17.78 -12.73 -16.19
N THR A 496 17.86 -11.99 -15.08
CA THR A 496 17.09 -10.75 -14.91
C THR A 496 17.58 -9.64 -15.83
N THR A 497 18.90 -9.44 -15.92
CA THR A 497 19.51 -8.37 -16.73
C THR A 497 19.28 -8.60 -18.22
N GLN A 498 19.40 -9.84 -18.71
CA GLN A 498 19.10 -10.17 -20.11
C GLN A 498 17.63 -9.92 -20.48
N ALA A 499 16.70 -10.18 -19.56
CA ALA A 499 15.28 -9.87 -19.79
C ALA A 499 15.04 -8.36 -19.92
N VAL A 500 15.69 -7.55 -19.08
CA VAL A 500 15.62 -6.10 -19.15
C VAL A 500 16.28 -5.57 -20.43
N GLU A 501 17.44 -6.08 -20.84
CA GLU A 501 18.09 -5.67 -22.09
C GLU A 501 17.22 -5.96 -23.31
N ARG A 502 16.56 -7.11 -23.36
CA ARG A 502 15.71 -7.53 -24.48
C ARG A 502 14.59 -6.54 -24.77
N ILE A 503 13.86 -6.10 -23.75
CA ILE A 503 12.71 -5.19 -23.92
C ILE A 503 13.10 -3.77 -24.38
N THR A 504 14.39 -3.43 -24.30
CA THR A 504 14.89 -2.11 -24.71
C THR A 504 15.30 -2.03 -26.17
N SER A 505 15.28 -3.17 -26.88
CA SER A 505 15.76 -3.27 -28.26
C SER A 505 14.73 -2.88 -29.32
N TRP A 506 13.45 -2.75 -28.95
CA TRP A 506 12.33 -2.55 -29.86
C TRP A 506 11.28 -1.56 -29.32
N LEU A 507 10.49 -1.00 -30.24
CA LEU A 507 9.35 -0.11 -29.96
C LEU A 507 8.27 -0.28 -31.03
N VAL A 508 7.04 -0.60 -30.61
CA VAL A 508 5.90 -0.78 -31.51
C VAL A 508 5.31 0.59 -31.88
N PRO A 509 5.22 0.95 -33.18
CA PRO A 509 4.72 2.25 -33.62
C PRO A 509 3.17 2.33 -33.62
N THR A 510 2.63 3.55 -33.53
CA THR A 510 1.18 3.84 -33.63
C THR A 510 0.46 3.05 -34.72
N GLY A 511 1.00 2.99 -35.95
CA GLY A 511 0.31 2.36 -37.08
C GLY A 511 -0.04 0.89 -36.85
N VAL A 512 0.81 0.14 -36.13
CA VAL A 512 0.53 -1.26 -35.77
C VAL A 512 -0.62 -1.35 -34.76
N ILE A 513 -0.66 -0.41 -33.81
CA ILE A 513 -1.69 -0.32 -32.78
C ILE A 513 -3.04 0.05 -33.41
N GLU A 514 -3.09 1.07 -34.25
CA GLU A 514 -4.31 1.51 -34.92
C GLU A 514 -4.88 0.45 -35.87
N ASP A 515 -4.01 -0.27 -36.59
CA ASP A 515 -4.44 -1.38 -37.43
C ASP A 515 -5.04 -2.51 -36.59
N GLU A 516 -4.42 -2.86 -35.46
CA GLU A 516 -4.95 -3.93 -34.61
C GLU A 516 -6.26 -3.52 -33.92
N LEU A 517 -6.40 -2.25 -33.50
CA LEU A 517 -7.65 -1.71 -32.98
C LEU A 517 -8.78 -1.83 -34.00
N ARG A 518 -8.51 -1.50 -35.28
CA ARG A 518 -9.46 -1.64 -36.38
C ARG A 518 -9.84 -3.11 -36.62
N VAL A 519 -8.86 -4.01 -36.61
CA VAL A 519 -9.07 -5.45 -36.80
C VAL A 519 -9.93 -6.06 -35.68
N GLN A 520 -9.68 -5.68 -34.44
CA GLN A 520 -10.41 -6.22 -33.28
C GLN A 520 -11.73 -5.49 -33.01
N MET A 521 -12.03 -4.43 -33.77
CA MET A 521 -13.15 -3.52 -33.49
C MET A 521 -13.13 -3.01 -32.05
N SER A 522 -11.94 -2.72 -31.54
CA SER A 522 -11.70 -2.29 -30.16
C SER A 522 -11.31 -0.81 -30.10
N SER A 523 -11.58 -0.20 -28.95
CA SER A 523 -11.12 1.14 -28.58
C SER A 523 -10.23 1.14 -27.34
N THR A 524 -9.87 -0.05 -26.83
CA THR A 524 -9.10 -0.22 -25.59
C THR A 524 -7.73 -0.79 -25.87
N ILE A 525 -6.72 -0.26 -25.16
CA ILE A 525 -5.37 -0.80 -25.15
C ILE A 525 -5.26 -1.75 -23.97
N ASP A 526 -5.19 -3.05 -24.24
CA ASP A 526 -5.25 -4.09 -23.22
C ASP A 526 -4.49 -5.37 -23.64
N PHE A 527 -4.61 -6.45 -22.85
CA PHE A 527 -3.95 -7.72 -23.16
C PHE A 527 -4.49 -8.36 -24.44
N SER A 528 -5.80 -8.27 -24.71
CA SER A 528 -6.40 -8.81 -25.93
C SER A 528 -5.81 -8.14 -27.18
N LEU A 529 -5.68 -6.81 -27.16
CA LEU A 529 -5.06 -6.06 -28.24
C LEU A 529 -3.60 -6.50 -28.45
N CYS A 530 -2.82 -6.53 -27.38
CA CYS A 530 -1.40 -6.86 -27.43
C CYS A 530 -1.13 -8.30 -27.89
N LEU A 531 -1.98 -9.25 -27.47
CA LEU A 531 -1.88 -10.65 -27.89
C LEU A 531 -2.37 -10.84 -29.33
N GLY A 532 -3.41 -10.14 -29.77
CA GLY A 532 -3.86 -10.21 -31.18
C GLY A 532 -2.81 -9.67 -32.17
N ALA A 533 -2.08 -8.61 -31.80
CA ALA A 533 -0.96 -8.08 -32.59
C ALA A 533 0.26 -9.01 -32.63
N THR A 534 0.28 -10.08 -31.83
CA THR A 534 1.37 -11.06 -31.77
C THR A 534 0.90 -12.48 -32.08
N SER A 535 -0.32 -12.64 -32.61
CA SER A 535 -0.99 -13.93 -32.76
C SER A 535 -0.41 -14.86 -33.83
N ASN A 536 0.44 -14.35 -34.72
CA ASN A 536 1.16 -15.13 -35.73
C ASN A 536 2.48 -14.44 -36.08
N ASP A 537 3.36 -15.16 -36.78
CA ASP A 537 4.72 -14.71 -37.10
C ASP A 537 4.75 -13.40 -37.91
N GLN A 538 3.81 -13.23 -38.85
CA GLN A 538 3.73 -12.01 -39.67
C GLN A 538 3.37 -10.79 -38.82
N ARG A 539 2.41 -10.93 -37.91
CA ARG A 539 2.00 -9.85 -36.99
C ARG A 539 3.07 -9.58 -35.94
N ALA A 540 3.64 -10.62 -35.33
CA ALA A 540 4.74 -10.51 -34.37
C ALA A 540 6.00 -9.85 -34.99
N ALA A 541 6.26 -10.04 -36.28
CA ALA A 541 7.34 -9.34 -36.96
C ALA A 541 7.18 -7.80 -36.93
N ARG A 542 5.95 -7.29 -36.98
CA ARG A 542 5.66 -5.85 -36.98
C ARG A 542 5.92 -5.19 -35.62
N THR A 543 5.91 -5.96 -34.53
CA THR A 543 6.10 -5.46 -33.16
C THR A 543 7.56 -5.42 -32.72
N ARG A 544 8.50 -5.84 -33.57
CA ARG A 544 9.95 -5.87 -33.26
C ARG A 544 10.74 -4.72 -33.90
N ASN A 545 10.06 -3.87 -34.67
CA ASN A 545 10.72 -2.75 -35.32
C ASN A 545 11.21 -1.74 -34.28
N LYS A 546 12.30 -1.04 -34.59
CA LYS A 546 12.77 0.08 -33.78
C LYS A 546 12.14 1.37 -34.32
N SER A 547 10.96 1.73 -33.81
CA SER A 547 10.39 3.07 -34.01
C SER A 547 11.32 4.14 -33.44
N LYS A 548 11.20 5.39 -33.93
CA LYS A 548 12.11 6.47 -33.51
C LYS A 548 11.69 7.18 -32.21
N TYR A 549 10.45 7.08 -31.74
CA TYR A 549 9.96 7.71 -30.50
C TYR A 549 8.46 7.40 -30.27
N LEU A 550 7.97 7.36 -29.03
CA LEU A 550 6.53 7.27 -28.72
C LEU A 550 5.96 8.62 -28.24
N GLU A 551 4.83 9.05 -28.80
CA GLU A 551 4.24 10.36 -28.48
C GLU A 551 2.89 10.21 -27.77
N ARG A 552 2.01 9.35 -28.29
CA ARG A 552 0.63 9.22 -27.82
C ARG A 552 0.54 8.34 -26.57
N LYS A 553 -0.47 8.62 -25.73
CA LYS A 553 -0.77 7.83 -24.52
C LYS A 553 -0.90 6.34 -24.85
N ASP A 554 -1.68 6.03 -25.88
CA ASP A 554 -2.00 4.66 -26.27
C ASP A 554 -0.76 3.90 -26.77
N GLU A 555 0.20 4.60 -27.39
CA GLU A 555 1.50 4.02 -27.74
C GLU A 555 2.29 3.61 -26.51
N VAL A 556 2.35 4.50 -25.51
CA VAL A 556 3.06 4.24 -24.25
C VAL A 556 2.42 3.06 -23.53
N VAL A 557 1.09 3.05 -23.38
CA VAL A 557 0.36 1.97 -22.70
C VAL A 557 0.58 0.63 -23.40
N ALA A 558 0.44 0.57 -24.73
CA ALA A 558 0.61 -0.67 -25.49
C ALA A 558 2.05 -1.21 -25.37
N ASN A 559 3.05 -0.34 -25.54
CA ASN A 559 4.45 -0.73 -25.38
C ASN A 559 4.77 -1.18 -23.95
N VAL A 560 4.20 -0.54 -22.93
CA VAL A 560 4.36 -1.00 -21.54
C VAL A 560 3.76 -2.40 -21.36
N ILE A 561 2.58 -2.69 -21.92
CA ILE A 561 1.97 -4.02 -21.83
C ILE A 561 2.81 -5.07 -22.56
N TRP A 562 3.28 -4.81 -23.79
CA TRP A 562 4.16 -5.75 -24.50
C TRP A 562 5.48 -5.97 -23.76
N ARG A 563 6.12 -4.91 -23.23
CA ARG A 563 7.36 -5.03 -22.45
C ARG A 563 7.11 -5.82 -21.17
N PHE A 564 5.98 -5.60 -20.50
CA PHE A 564 5.57 -6.39 -19.35
C PHE A 564 5.40 -7.88 -19.70
N LEU A 565 4.70 -8.20 -20.80
CA LEU A 565 4.52 -9.58 -21.25
C LEU A 565 5.87 -10.26 -21.55
N ASP A 566 6.80 -9.52 -22.17
CA ASP A 566 8.15 -10.03 -22.48
C ASP A 566 9.02 -10.18 -21.20
N LEU A 567 8.92 -9.27 -20.23
CA LEU A 567 9.62 -9.36 -18.93
C LEU A 567 9.20 -10.56 -18.09
N ARG A 568 7.95 -11.03 -18.25
CA ARG A 568 7.51 -12.30 -17.63
C ARG A 568 8.12 -13.53 -18.30
N GLY A 569 9.03 -13.32 -19.25
CA GLY A 569 9.92 -14.28 -19.86
C GLY A 569 9.33 -14.95 -21.10
N ALA A 570 10.07 -15.93 -21.63
CA ALA A 570 9.67 -16.79 -22.76
C ALA A 570 8.44 -17.68 -22.47
N LYS A 571 7.66 -17.36 -21.43
CA LYS A 571 6.44 -18.02 -21.00
C LYS A 571 5.20 -17.33 -21.56
N PHE A 572 5.25 -16.00 -21.75
CA PHE A 572 4.20 -15.25 -22.46
C PHE A 572 4.63 -14.89 -23.87
N LEU A 573 5.68 -14.07 -24.05
CA LEU A 573 6.21 -13.77 -25.37
C LEU A 573 7.59 -14.40 -25.54
N ALA A 574 7.75 -15.15 -26.62
CA ALA A 574 9.07 -15.61 -27.06
C ALA A 574 9.90 -14.42 -27.58
N PRO A 575 11.24 -14.54 -27.70
CA PRO A 575 12.09 -13.43 -28.16
C PRO A 575 11.74 -12.86 -29.54
N ASN A 576 11.03 -13.62 -30.37
CA ASN A 576 10.49 -13.19 -31.66
C ASN A 576 9.07 -12.59 -31.56
N HIS A 577 8.59 -12.29 -30.35
CA HIS A 577 7.25 -11.78 -30.02
C HIS A 577 6.10 -12.72 -30.41
N THR A 578 6.36 -14.00 -30.65
CA THR A 578 5.26 -14.97 -30.84
C THR A 578 4.77 -15.48 -29.50
N HIS A 579 3.54 -16.01 -29.49
CA HIS A 579 2.94 -16.54 -28.27
C HIS A 579 3.70 -17.77 -27.77
N ALA A 580 4.22 -17.68 -26.56
CA ALA A 580 4.62 -18.83 -25.77
C ALA A 580 3.39 -19.48 -25.10
N PRO A 581 3.51 -20.65 -24.44
CA PRO A 581 2.35 -21.43 -24.01
C PRO A 581 1.33 -20.68 -23.15
N LEU A 582 1.75 -19.85 -22.19
CA LEU A 582 0.79 -19.09 -21.37
C LEU A 582 0.06 -18.02 -22.19
N ALA A 583 0.74 -17.36 -23.13
CA ALA A 583 0.08 -16.39 -24.01
C ALA A 583 -0.91 -17.06 -24.95
N ARG A 584 -0.60 -18.25 -25.48
CA ARG A 584 -1.55 -19.02 -26.30
C ARG A 584 -2.79 -19.40 -25.50
N ALA A 585 -2.61 -19.90 -24.28
CA ALA A 585 -3.70 -20.23 -23.37
C ALA A 585 -4.56 -18.99 -23.03
N MET A 586 -3.92 -17.87 -22.69
CA MET A 586 -4.62 -16.61 -22.42
C MET A 586 -5.40 -16.11 -23.65
N TYR A 587 -4.77 -16.13 -24.82
CA TYR A 587 -5.38 -15.65 -26.06
C TYR A 587 -6.58 -16.52 -26.48
N ALA A 588 -6.48 -17.85 -26.34
CA ALA A 588 -7.58 -18.77 -26.58
C ALA A 588 -8.77 -18.50 -25.64
N ALA A 589 -8.51 -18.34 -24.34
CA ALA A 589 -9.52 -18.04 -23.34
C ALA A 589 -10.20 -16.67 -23.57
N LEU A 590 -9.41 -15.65 -23.92
CA LEU A 590 -9.93 -14.30 -24.20
C LEU A 590 -10.85 -14.27 -25.42
N LYS A 591 -10.57 -15.06 -26.46
CA LYS A 591 -11.45 -15.13 -27.64
C LYS A 591 -12.85 -15.68 -27.34
N GLN A 592 -12.98 -16.50 -26.30
CA GLN A 592 -14.27 -17.05 -25.87
C GLN A 592 -14.98 -16.15 -24.85
N SER A 593 -14.26 -15.16 -24.30
CA SER A 593 -14.77 -14.27 -23.25
C SER A 593 -15.49 -13.06 -23.84
N ARG A 594 -16.53 -12.57 -23.16
CA ARG A 594 -17.20 -11.32 -23.54
C ARG A 594 -16.39 -10.13 -23.04
N THR A 595 -16.29 -9.06 -23.84
CA THR A 595 -15.54 -7.85 -23.46
C THR A 595 -16.02 -7.23 -22.14
N ASN A 596 -17.34 -7.22 -21.91
CA ASN A 596 -17.94 -6.64 -20.69
C ASN A 596 -17.67 -7.46 -19.42
N ASP A 597 -17.26 -8.72 -19.54
CA ASP A 597 -16.95 -9.58 -18.39
C ASP A 597 -15.60 -9.20 -17.74
N LYS A 598 -14.73 -8.47 -18.46
CA LYS A 598 -13.44 -7.93 -17.96
C LYS A 598 -12.48 -8.99 -17.40
N PHE A 599 -12.40 -10.15 -18.04
CA PHE A 599 -11.58 -11.28 -17.59
C PHE A 599 -10.06 -11.17 -17.85
N GLN A 600 -9.56 -10.07 -18.41
CA GLN A 600 -8.15 -9.97 -18.81
C GLN A 600 -7.17 -10.08 -17.63
N ASP A 601 -7.33 -9.26 -16.60
CA ASP A 601 -6.50 -9.32 -15.39
C ASP A 601 -6.70 -10.66 -14.64
N PRO A 602 -7.95 -11.12 -14.38
CA PRO A 602 -8.19 -12.42 -13.76
C PRO A 602 -7.54 -13.60 -14.50
N LEU A 603 -7.60 -13.65 -15.83
CA LEU A 603 -6.96 -14.72 -16.63
C LEU A 603 -5.44 -14.66 -16.53
N PHE A 604 -4.84 -13.47 -16.52
CA PHE A 604 -3.40 -13.33 -16.32
C PHE A 604 -2.98 -13.87 -14.95
N LEU A 605 -3.70 -13.48 -13.89
CA LEU A 605 -3.45 -13.92 -12.52
C LEU A 605 -3.67 -15.43 -12.37
N PHE A 606 -4.74 -15.97 -12.97
CA PHE A 606 -5.01 -17.40 -13.03
C PHE A 606 -3.82 -18.20 -13.57
N LEU A 607 -3.31 -17.81 -14.74
CA LEU A 607 -2.19 -18.48 -15.40
C LEU A 607 -0.90 -18.40 -14.58
N GLU A 608 -0.62 -17.25 -13.97
CA GLU A 608 0.55 -17.07 -13.11
C GLU A 608 0.45 -17.87 -11.80
N LEU A 609 -0.74 -18.04 -11.23
CA LEU A 609 -0.96 -18.87 -10.04
C LEU A 609 -0.86 -20.38 -10.35
N ILE A 610 -1.36 -20.82 -11.52
CA ILE A 610 -1.11 -22.18 -12.03
C ILE A 610 0.39 -22.40 -12.21
N ARG A 611 1.07 -21.47 -12.87
CA ARG A 611 2.53 -21.55 -13.10
C ARG A 611 3.33 -21.58 -11.81
N ALA A 612 2.84 -20.93 -10.76
CA ALA A 612 3.45 -20.96 -9.44
C ALA A 612 3.09 -22.22 -8.63
N GLY A 613 2.17 -23.06 -9.11
CA GLY A 613 1.75 -24.28 -8.43
C GLY A 613 0.85 -24.03 -7.21
N VAL A 614 0.22 -22.86 -7.11
CA VAL A 614 -0.60 -22.45 -5.94
C VAL A 614 -2.09 -22.31 -6.27
N LEU A 615 -2.51 -22.76 -7.46
CA LEU A 615 -3.91 -22.91 -7.82
C LEU A 615 -4.21 -24.39 -8.07
N HIS A 616 -4.85 -25.03 -7.11
CA HIS A 616 -5.25 -26.44 -7.15
C HIS A 616 -6.43 -26.67 -6.20
N TRP A 617 -6.98 -27.89 -6.18
CA TRP A 617 -8.10 -28.27 -5.32
C TRP A 617 -7.72 -28.76 -3.92
N ASN A 618 -6.42 -28.92 -3.62
CA ASN A 618 -5.97 -29.43 -2.32
C ASN A 618 -6.03 -28.36 -1.21
N LEU A 619 -6.19 -28.83 0.03
CA LEU A 619 -6.12 -28.00 1.24
C LEU A 619 -4.71 -27.49 1.50
N TRP A 620 -4.59 -26.26 1.98
CA TRP A 620 -3.29 -25.68 2.35
C TRP A 620 -2.79 -26.28 3.66
N GLY A 621 -1.54 -26.76 3.69
CA GLY A 621 -0.99 -27.45 4.85
C GLY A 621 -1.80 -28.67 5.33
N GLY A 622 -2.64 -29.27 4.45
CA GLY A 622 -3.49 -30.41 4.80
C GLY A 622 -4.63 -30.09 5.79
N ARG A 623 -4.92 -28.81 6.04
CA ARG A 623 -5.93 -28.36 7.01
C ARG A 623 -7.08 -27.65 6.30
N ALA A 624 -8.32 -28.02 6.64
CA ALA A 624 -9.50 -27.28 6.23
C ALA A 624 -9.70 -26.04 7.10
N TYR A 625 -9.96 -24.89 6.48
CA TYR A 625 -10.35 -23.68 7.18
C TYR A 625 -11.87 -23.46 7.12
N SER A 626 -12.37 -22.61 8.01
CA SER A 626 -13.79 -22.23 8.05
C SER A 626 -14.25 -21.53 6.76
N GLY A 627 -15.52 -21.78 6.40
CA GLY A 627 -16.14 -21.24 5.18
C GLY A 627 -15.66 -21.88 3.88
N GLY A 628 -15.06 -23.07 3.94
CA GLY A 628 -14.86 -23.96 2.79
C GLY A 628 -16.13 -24.76 2.42
N PRO A 629 -16.03 -25.69 1.45
CA PRO A 629 -17.13 -26.57 1.02
C PRO A 629 -17.82 -27.27 2.20
N SER A 630 -19.15 -27.23 2.24
CA SER A 630 -19.93 -27.71 3.39
C SER A 630 -20.55 -29.10 3.17
N PHE A 631 -20.73 -29.52 1.92
CA PHE A 631 -21.46 -30.73 1.57
C PHE A 631 -20.74 -31.57 0.50
N GLY A 632 -21.28 -32.77 0.25
CA GLY A 632 -20.72 -33.74 -0.69
C GLY A 632 -19.67 -34.67 -0.10
N ASP A 633 -19.25 -35.64 -0.90
CA ASP A 633 -18.08 -36.47 -0.58
C ASP A 633 -16.76 -35.68 -0.67
N GLU A 634 -15.63 -36.30 -0.32
CA GLU A 634 -14.34 -35.61 -0.31
C GLU A 634 -13.87 -35.14 -1.70
N GLU A 635 -14.32 -35.79 -2.78
CA GLU A 635 -13.99 -35.40 -4.16
C GLU A 635 -14.87 -34.21 -4.60
N GLU A 636 -16.16 -34.26 -4.29
CA GLU A 636 -17.11 -33.16 -4.53
C GLU A 636 -16.70 -31.89 -3.79
N LYS A 637 -16.24 -32.02 -2.54
CA LYS A 637 -15.68 -30.88 -1.78
C LYS A 637 -14.44 -30.30 -2.46
N LYS A 638 -13.53 -31.14 -2.96
CA LYS A 638 -12.36 -30.67 -3.73
C LYS A 638 -12.77 -29.92 -5.00
N CYS A 639 -13.75 -30.44 -5.74
CA CYS A 639 -14.32 -29.80 -6.92
C CYS A 639 -14.88 -28.41 -6.58
N MET A 640 -15.73 -28.34 -5.56
CA MET A 640 -16.29 -27.08 -5.08
C MET A 640 -15.21 -26.08 -4.65
N LEU A 641 -14.20 -26.53 -3.91
CA LEU A 641 -13.10 -25.68 -3.46
C LEU A 641 -12.33 -25.07 -4.63
N LEU A 642 -12.06 -25.86 -5.67
CA LEU A 642 -11.41 -25.39 -6.89
C LEU A 642 -12.26 -24.31 -7.59
N VAL A 643 -13.57 -24.56 -7.75
CA VAL A 643 -14.51 -23.60 -8.34
C VAL A 643 -14.53 -22.29 -7.55
N MET A 644 -14.65 -22.36 -6.23
CA MET A 644 -14.62 -21.19 -5.34
C MET A 644 -13.34 -20.37 -5.51
N ARG A 645 -12.17 -21.03 -5.56
CA ARG A 645 -10.87 -20.37 -5.75
C ARG A 645 -10.78 -19.69 -7.11
N VAL A 646 -11.15 -20.38 -8.19
CA VAL A 646 -11.10 -19.83 -9.55
C VAL A 646 -12.03 -18.62 -9.67
N ILE A 647 -13.28 -18.71 -9.23
CA ILE A 647 -14.24 -17.58 -9.33
C ILE A 647 -13.80 -16.36 -8.50
N SER A 648 -13.13 -16.58 -7.36
CA SER A 648 -12.62 -15.49 -6.51
C SER A 648 -11.52 -14.63 -7.15
N LEU A 649 -10.97 -15.03 -8.31
CA LEU A 649 -10.04 -14.23 -9.10
C LEU A 649 -10.72 -13.02 -9.77
N VAL A 650 -12.04 -13.05 -9.93
CA VAL A 650 -12.80 -11.99 -10.57
C VAL A 650 -13.33 -11.01 -9.51
N PRO A 651 -13.30 -9.69 -9.75
CA PRO A 651 -13.85 -8.71 -8.79
C PRO A 651 -15.38 -8.72 -8.78
N LEU A 652 -16.00 -8.92 -7.62
CA LEU A 652 -17.46 -8.85 -7.46
C LEU A 652 -17.99 -7.41 -7.61
N ASN A 653 -19.12 -7.23 -8.29
CA ASN A 653 -19.76 -5.92 -8.44
C ASN A 653 -20.68 -5.60 -7.25
N THR A 654 -20.22 -4.74 -6.33
CA THR A 654 -20.93 -4.43 -5.08
C THR A 654 -21.54 -3.02 -5.05
N LYS A 655 -22.52 -2.84 -4.16
CA LYS A 655 -23.05 -1.55 -3.72
C LYS A 655 -22.07 -0.94 -2.69
N PRO A 656 -22.04 0.39 -2.54
CA PRO A 656 -21.13 1.07 -1.61
C PRO A 656 -21.61 0.95 -0.15
N GLN A 657 -21.68 -0.27 0.36
CA GLN A 657 -22.08 -0.60 1.72
C GLN A 657 -21.13 -1.63 2.34
N PRO A 658 -21.00 -1.69 3.68
CA PRO A 658 -20.19 -2.72 4.34
C PRO A 658 -20.64 -4.14 3.96
N TRP A 659 -19.69 -5.06 3.88
CA TRP A 659 -19.99 -6.48 3.68
C TRP A 659 -20.80 -7.04 4.85
N ALA A 660 -21.92 -7.71 4.57
CA ALA A 660 -22.81 -8.31 5.57
C ALA A 660 -23.05 -9.81 5.36
N ALA A 661 -22.49 -10.40 4.31
CA ALA A 661 -22.64 -11.82 3.99
C ALA A 661 -21.60 -12.69 4.75
N PRO A 662 -21.73 -14.04 4.72
CA PRO A 662 -20.82 -14.94 5.41
C PRO A 662 -19.34 -14.72 5.06
N LEU A 663 -18.44 -15.18 5.93
CA LEU A 663 -16.99 -15.09 5.75
C LEU A 663 -16.40 -16.45 5.37
N SER A 664 -15.24 -16.43 4.69
CA SER A 664 -14.50 -17.64 4.34
C SER A 664 -13.01 -17.45 4.59
N ARG A 665 -12.51 -18.11 5.65
CA ARG A 665 -11.08 -18.15 5.96
C ARG A 665 -10.32 -18.95 4.91
N GLU A 666 -10.94 -19.99 4.36
CA GLU A 666 -10.41 -20.79 3.26
C GLU A 666 -10.12 -19.92 2.02
N LEU A 667 -11.07 -19.06 1.62
CA LEU A 667 -10.84 -18.12 0.53
C LEU A 667 -9.92 -16.97 0.90
N LEU A 668 -9.88 -16.53 2.16
CA LEU A 668 -8.92 -15.51 2.60
C LEU A 668 -7.47 -16.02 2.51
N ALA A 669 -7.25 -17.30 2.79
CA ALA A 669 -5.95 -17.95 2.59
C ALA A 669 -5.54 -17.89 1.11
N PHE A 670 -6.42 -18.29 0.19
CA PHE A 670 -6.17 -18.19 -1.24
C PHE A 670 -5.98 -16.73 -1.72
N ASN A 671 -6.81 -15.80 -1.24
CA ASN A 671 -6.73 -14.37 -1.55
C ASN A 671 -5.36 -13.76 -1.19
N SER A 672 -4.66 -14.32 -0.21
CA SER A 672 -3.32 -13.87 0.16
C SER A 672 -2.29 -14.11 -0.96
N PHE A 673 -2.35 -15.25 -1.64
CA PHE A 673 -1.52 -15.53 -2.82
C PHE A 673 -1.84 -14.56 -3.96
N LEU A 674 -3.14 -14.39 -4.24
CA LEU A 674 -3.64 -13.52 -5.29
C LEU A 674 -3.21 -12.06 -5.10
N ARG A 675 -3.38 -11.51 -3.89
CA ARG A 675 -2.99 -10.12 -3.59
C ARG A 675 -1.49 -9.92 -3.67
N ALA A 676 -0.69 -10.85 -3.16
CA ALA A 676 0.76 -10.76 -3.24
C ALA A 676 1.24 -10.72 -4.70
N LEU A 677 0.64 -11.54 -5.57
CA LEU A 677 0.94 -11.58 -7.00
C LEU A 677 0.47 -10.31 -7.71
N SER A 678 -0.82 -9.97 -7.62
CA SER A 678 -1.44 -8.82 -8.29
C SER A 678 -0.68 -7.52 -7.99
N ARG A 679 -0.39 -7.27 -6.71
CA ARG A 679 0.35 -6.06 -6.29
C ARG A 679 1.77 -6.01 -6.83
N SER A 680 2.46 -7.16 -6.83
CA SER A 680 3.84 -7.22 -7.33
C SER A 680 3.89 -7.02 -8.85
N LEU A 681 2.92 -7.58 -9.59
CA LEU A 681 2.78 -7.36 -11.03
C LEU A 681 2.41 -5.92 -11.35
N ARG A 682 1.51 -5.32 -10.56
CA ARG A 682 1.14 -3.91 -10.71
C ARG A 682 2.35 -2.98 -10.58
N ILE A 683 3.18 -3.19 -9.55
CA ILE A 683 4.42 -2.42 -9.36
C ILE A 683 5.38 -2.63 -10.55
N LEU A 684 5.50 -3.85 -11.06
CA LEU A 684 6.33 -4.15 -12.23
C LEU A 684 5.87 -3.37 -13.47
N VAL A 685 4.56 -3.30 -13.73
CA VAL A 685 4.01 -2.56 -14.87
C VAL A 685 4.24 -1.04 -14.71
N GLU A 686 4.02 -0.48 -13.51
CA GLU A 686 4.31 0.94 -13.22
C GLU A 686 5.78 1.27 -13.47
N VAL A 687 6.69 0.40 -13.03
CA VAL A 687 8.13 0.58 -13.22
C VAL A 687 8.57 0.34 -14.66
N THR A 688 7.84 -0.49 -15.42
CA THR A 688 8.07 -0.64 -16.86
C THR A 688 7.76 0.67 -17.59
N ALA A 689 6.69 1.39 -17.20
CA ALA A 689 6.39 2.73 -17.70
C ALA A 689 7.46 3.76 -17.30
N LEU A 690 7.91 3.73 -16.05
CA LEU A 690 9.03 4.57 -15.58
C LEU A 690 10.30 4.33 -16.40
N ASN A 691 10.67 3.07 -16.62
CA ASN A 691 11.85 2.69 -17.39
C ASN A 691 11.76 3.20 -18.83
N LEU A 692 10.61 3.05 -19.48
CA LEU A 692 10.38 3.55 -20.84
C LEU A 692 10.59 5.07 -20.93
N LEU A 693 10.05 5.84 -19.99
CA LEU A 693 10.17 7.30 -19.98
C LEU A 693 11.59 7.78 -19.67
N LEU A 694 12.26 7.22 -18.65
CA LEU A 694 13.61 7.61 -18.27
C LEU A 694 14.66 7.29 -19.35
N ARG A 695 14.41 6.28 -20.19
CA ARG A 695 15.25 5.97 -21.35
C ARG A 695 15.10 6.95 -22.51
N GLY A 696 14.08 7.81 -22.48
CA GLY A 696 13.72 8.68 -23.59
C GLY A 696 13.08 7.94 -24.76
N ASP A 697 12.52 6.74 -24.53
CA ASP A 697 11.79 5.98 -25.56
C ASP A 697 10.45 6.64 -25.92
N ALA A 698 9.94 7.52 -25.05
CA ALA A 698 8.73 8.31 -25.25
C ALA A 698 8.93 9.78 -24.89
N ASN A 699 7.97 10.61 -25.30
CA ASN A 699 7.90 11.99 -24.84
C ASN A 699 7.88 12.08 -23.32
N ARG A 700 8.82 12.85 -22.77
CA ARG A 700 9.01 13.06 -21.32
C ARG A 700 8.16 14.21 -20.78
N ALA A 701 7.96 15.25 -21.60
CA ALA A 701 7.09 16.37 -21.26
C ALA A 701 5.62 15.97 -21.44
N ARG A 702 5.03 15.38 -20.40
CA ARG A 702 3.68 14.81 -20.42
C ARG A 702 2.82 15.34 -19.28
N GLU A 703 1.56 15.61 -19.60
CA GLU A 703 0.53 15.98 -18.61
C GLU A 703 -0.43 14.82 -18.31
N ASP A 704 -0.43 13.78 -19.15
CA ASP A 704 -1.30 12.60 -19.12
C ASP A 704 -0.68 11.41 -18.34
N LEU A 705 0.27 11.65 -17.45
CA LEU A 705 0.99 10.61 -16.70
C LEU A 705 0.05 9.75 -15.82
N LEU A 706 -0.89 10.40 -15.14
CA LEU A 706 -1.94 9.68 -14.39
C LEU A 706 -2.80 8.85 -15.34
N ASP A 707 -3.01 9.33 -16.55
CA ASP A 707 -3.88 8.65 -17.50
C ASP A 707 -3.27 7.37 -18.04
N ILE A 708 -1.96 7.41 -18.30
CA ILE A 708 -1.16 6.23 -18.57
C ILE A 708 -1.30 5.27 -17.39
N ALA A 709 -1.02 5.72 -16.16
CA ALA A 709 -1.07 4.87 -14.97
C ALA A 709 -2.44 4.20 -14.74
N MET A 710 -3.54 4.88 -15.06
CA MET A 710 -4.91 4.34 -14.96
C MET A 710 -5.27 3.36 -16.09
N ALA A 711 -4.62 3.45 -17.25
CA ALA A 711 -4.81 2.53 -18.37
C ALA A 711 -3.99 1.24 -18.24
N LEU A 712 -2.94 1.24 -17.39
CA LEU A 712 -2.13 0.05 -17.14
C LEU A 712 -2.92 -1.05 -16.37
N PRO A 713 -2.66 -2.35 -16.62
CA PRO A 713 -3.30 -3.48 -15.92
C PRO A 713 -3.13 -3.53 -14.39
N PHE A 714 -3.85 -4.45 -13.74
CA PHE A 714 -3.81 -4.78 -12.31
C PHE A 714 -4.26 -3.63 -11.40
N GLN A 715 -5.38 -3.02 -11.76
CA GLN A 715 -5.90 -1.82 -11.12
C GLN A 715 -6.60 -2.03 -9.78
N ASN A 716 -7.26 -3.19 -9.62
CA ASN A 716 -8.14 -3.45 -8.48
C ASN A 716 -7.70 -4.74 -7.78
N ASP A 717 -7.70 -4.71 -6.45
CA ASP A 717 -7.58 -5.92 -5.64
C ASP A 717 -8.96 -6.58 -5.51
N THR A 718 -9.02 -7.91 -5.64
CA THR A 718 -10.26 -8.66 -5.37
C THR A 718 -10.35 -9.01 -3.89
N ASN A 719 -11.59 -9.07 -3.39
CA ASN A 719 -11.92 -9.62 -2.08
C ASN A 719 -12.39 -11.08 -2.23
N THR A 720 -12.70 -11.73 -1.12
CA THR A 720 -13.20 -13.12 -1.11
C THR A 720 -14.66 -13.26 -1.59
N GLY A 721 -15.37 -12.15 -1.77
CA GLY A 721 -16.83 -12.13 -1.91
C GLY A 721 -17.38 -12.94 -3.08
N PHE A 722 -16.71 -12.94 -4.24
CA PHE A 722 -17.25 -13.66 -5.41
C PHE A 722 -17.18 -15.18 -5.23
N GLY A 723 -16.10 -15.69 -4.63
CA GLY A 723 -16.01 -17.13 -4.30
C GLY A 723 -17.04 -17.54 -3.25
N ILE A 724 -17.36 -16.64 -2.30
CA ILE A 724 -18.42 -16.86 -1.28
C ILE A 724 -19.80 -16.86 -1.94
N LEU A 725 -20.07 -15.97 -2.90
CA LEU A 725 -21.31 -15.95 -3.65
C LEU A 725 -21.52 -17.26 -4.43
N ALA A 726 -20.50 -17.76 -5.12
CA ALA A 726 -20.56 -19.07 -5.79
C ALA A 726 -20.77 -20.23 -4.80
N LYS A 727 -20.12 -20.17 -3.63
CA LYS A 727 -20.32 -21.15 -2.55
C LYS A 727 -21.77 -21.19 -2.08
N VAL A 728 -22.36 -20.03 -1.76
CA VAL A 728 -23.72 -19.94 -1.25
C VAL A 728 -24.73 -20.48 -2.26
N TYR A 729 -24.56 -20.18 -3.55
CA TYR A 729 -25.39 -20.77 -4.60
C TYR A 729 -25.32 -22.31 -4.60
N LEU A 730 -24.09 -22.86 -4.64
CA LEU A 730 -23.88 -24.31 -4.72
C LEU A 730 -24.34 -25.05 -3.45
N ASP A 731 -24.15 -24.46 -2.28
CA ASP A 731 -24.64 -24.99 -1.01
C ASP A 731 -26.17 -24.94 -0.93
N ALA A 732 -26.79 -23.83 -1.35
CA ALA A 732 -28.24 -23.70 -1.38
C ALA A 732 -28.85 -24.75 -2.33
N LEU A 733 -28.26 -24.92 -3.51
CA LEU A 733 -28.69 -25.95 -4.46
C LEU A 733 -28.61 -27.36 -3.86
N HIS A 734 -27.53 -27.67 -3.14
CA HIS A 734 -27.40 -28.96 -2.47
C HIS A 734 -28.39 -29.14 -1.32
N ALA A 735 -28.67 -28.09 -0.54
CA ALA A 735 -29.63 -28.16 0.55
C ALA A 735 -31.09 -28.29 0.07
N LEU A 736 -31.40 -27.73 -1.10
CA LEU A 736 -32.74 -27.73 -1.69
C LEU A 736 -33.01 -28.99 -2.53
N TYR A 737 -31.97 -29.66 -3.02
CA TYR A 737 -32.08 -30.89 -3.78
C TYR A 737 -31.44 -32.04 -3.00
N GLU A 738 -32.27 -32.81 -2.28
CA GLU A 738 -31.84 -33.84 -1.32
C GLU A 738 -31.06 -35.02 -1.96
N GLU A 739 -31.13 -35.17 -3.28
CA GLU A 739 -30.43 -36.23 -4.03
C GLU A 739 -29.15 -35.73 -4.71
N ARG A 740 -28.35 -36.65 -5.25
CA ARG A 740 -27.17 -36.28 -6.01
C ARG A 740 -27.57 -35.80 -7.41
N ILE A 741 -27.25 -34.53 -7.72
CA ILE A 741 -27.44 -33.98 -9.08
C ILE A 741 -26.44 -34.63 -10.05
N VAL A 742 -26.95 -35.46 -10.96
CA VAL A 742 -26.17 -36.12 -12.02
C VAL A 742 -26.45 -35.48 -13.38
N SER A 743 -27.71 -35.14 -13.68
CA SER A 743 -28.11 -34.44 -14.89
C SER A 743 -28.81 -33.12 -14.57
N ARG A 744 -28.71 -32.16 -15.50
CA ARG A 744 -29.47 -30.91 -15.44
C ARG A 744 -30.98 -31.14 -15.68
N ASP A 745 -31.32 -32.24 -16.35
CA ASP A 745 -32.67 -32.59 -16.79
C ASP A 745 -33.39 -33.49 -15.77
N ASP A 746 -32.76 -33.78 -14.62
CA ASP A 746 -33.37 -34.58 -13.56
C ASP A 746 -34.58 -33.82 -12.96
N PRO A 747 -35.71 -34.51 -12.66
CA PRO A 747 -36.91 -33.86 -12.13
C PRO A 747 -36.62 -33.05 -10.86
N GLY A 748 -37.10 -31.82 -10.79
CA GLY A 748 -36.92 -30.94 -9.62
C GLY A 748 -35.60 -30.15 -9.59
N VAL A 749 -34.62 -30.47 -10.44
CA VAL A 749 -33.32 -29.77 -10.45
C VAL A 749 -33.47 -28.33 -10.93
N PHE A 750 -34.33 -28.07 -11.91
CA PHE A 750 -34.59 -26.72 -12.40
C PHE A 750 -35.19 -25.84 -11.30
N GLU A 751 -36.21 -26.33 -10.60
CA GLU A 751 -36.87 -25.63 -9.49
C GLU A 751 -35.90 -25.39 -8.32
N ALA A 752 -35.03 -26.37 -8.02
CA ALA A 752 -34.00 -26.22 -6.99
C ALA A 752 -32.95 -25.16 -7.37
N LYS A 753 -32.55 -25.08 -8.65
CA LYS A 753 -31.64 -24.04 -9.15
C LYS A 753 -32.24 -22.64 -9.05
N GLU A 754 -33.50 -22.48 -9.48
CA GLU A 754 -34.20 -21.19 -9.35
C GLU A 754 -34.34 -20.77 -7.88
N SER A 755 -34.70 -21.71 -7.01
CA SER A 755 -34.79 -21.47 -5.56
C SER A 755 -33.43 -21.12 -4.94
N ALA A 756 -32.34 -21.77 -5.38
CA ALA A 756 -30.99 -21.43 -4.96
C ALA A 756 -30.57 -20.02 -5.42
N MET A 757 -31.00 -19.59 -6.61
CA MET A 757 -30.79 -18.23 -7.10
C MET A 757 -31.57 -17.19 -6.28
N GLU A 758 -32.78 -17.51 -5.82
CA GLU A 758 -33.53 -16.67 -4.87
C GLU A 758 -32.77 -16.53 -3.54
N CYS A 759 -32.22 -17.63 -2.99
CA CYS A 759 -31.39 -17.57 -1.78
C CYS A 759 -30.17 -16.64 -1.95
N VAL A 760 -29.56 -16.61 -3.15
CA VAL A 760 -28.44 -15.70 -3.44
C VAL A 760 -28.91 -14.25 -3.47
N ASP A 761 -30.06 -13.95 -4.05
CA ASP A 761 -30.62 -12.60 -4.05
C ASP A 761 -30.92 -12.10 -2.64
N ASP A 762 -31.48 -12.96 -1.78
CA ASP A 762 -31.79 -12.64 -0.38
C ASP A 762 -30.53 -12.48 0.49
N THR A 763 -29.49 -13.29 0.26
CA THR A 763 -28.26 -13.27 1.07
C THR A 763 -27.35 -12.10 0.71
N PHE A 764 -27.33 -11.66 -0.56
CA PHE A 764 -26.36 -10.68 -1.08
C PHE A 764 -27.02 -9.37 -1.50
N ASP A 765 -27.75 -8.74 -0.58
CA ASP A 765 -28.37 -7.42 -0.76
C ASP A 765 -27.36 -6.34 -1.21
N GLY A 766 -26.10 -6.45 -0.80
CA GLY A 766 -24.99 -5.57 -1.14
C GLY A 766 -24.35 -5.82 -2.49
N VAL A 767 -24.78 -6.83 -3.25
CA VAL A 767 -24.27 -7.12 -4.60
C VAL A 767 -25.21 -6.54 -5.65
N ARG A 768 -24.65 -6.06 -6.77
CA ARG A 768 -25.45 -5.55 -7.90
C ARG A 768 -25.79 -6.72 -8.81
N ASN A 769 -27.08 -7.02 -8.96
CA ASN A 769 -27.59 -8.14 -9.76
C ASN A 769 -26.91 -9.48 -9.42
N PRO A 770 -27.12 -10.03 -8.20
CA PRO A 770 -26.44 -11.23 -7.72
C PRO A 770 -26.54 -12.42 -8.69
N ARG A 771 -27.72 -12.68 -9.27
CA ARG A 771 -27.92 -13.72 -10.30
C ARG A 771 -26.97 -13.60 -11.49
N ALA A 772 -26.86 -12.40 -12.06
CA ALA A 772 -25.99 -12.16 -13.21
C ALA A 772 -24.50 -12.29 -12.85
N GLU A 773 -24.13 -12.02 -11.60
CA GLU A 773 -22.78 -12.27 -11.10
C GLU A 773 -22.50 -13.78 -10.98
N VAL A 774 -23.43 -14.60 -10.49
CA VAL A 774 -23.27 -16.08 -10.47
C VAL A 774 -22.93 -16.59 -11.88
N GLU A 775 -23.74 -16.23 -12.88
CA GLU A 775 -23.50 -16.63 -14.27
C GLU A 775 -22.16 -16.13 -14.80
N ARG A 776 -21.77 -14.88 -14.45
CA ARG A 776 -20.47 -14.33 -14.83
C ARG A 776 -19.32 -15.13 -14.23
N GLY A 777 -19.48 -15.63 -13.00
CA GLY A 777 -18.50 -16.50 -12.35
C GLY A 777 -18.30 -17.80 -13.13
N PHE A 778 -19.38 -18.44 -13.56
CA PHE A 778 -19.30 -19.67 -14.36
C PHE A 778 -18.79 -19.44 -15.78
N ARG A 779 -19.08 -18.28 -16.42
CA ARG A 779 -18.41 -17.90 -17.67
C ARG A 779 -16.89 -17.73 -17.49
N PHE A 780 -16.44 -17.23 -16.34
CA PHE A 780 -15.00 -17.16 -16.05
C PHE A 780 -14.39 -18.55 -15.89
N TRP A 781 -15.11 -19.47 -15.24
CA TRP A 781 -14.70 -20.87 -15.14
C TRP A 781 -14.50 -21.49 -16.53
N ASP A 782 -15.38 -21.24 -17.49
CA ASP A 782 -15.21 -21.74 -18.87
C ASP A 782 -13.94 -21.21 -19.53
N ALA A 783 -13.67 -19.91 -19.38
CA ALA A 783 -12.44 -19.29 -19.90
C ALA A 783 -11.19 -19.88 -19.23
N ALA A 784 -11.23 -20.10 -17.92
CA ALA A 784 -10.16 -20.73 -17.14
C ALA A 784 -9.92 -22.18 -17.59
N LEU A 785 -10.98 -22.97 -17.79
CA LEU A 785 -10.91 -24.35 -18.27
C LEU A 785 -10.34 -24.40 -19.70
N CYS A 786 -10.73 -23.48 -20.58
CA CYS A 786 -10.13 -23.35 -21.91
C CYS A 786 -8.61 -23.15 -21.83
N ALA A 787 -8.15 -22.27 -20.93
CA ALA A 787 -6.73 -22.04 -20.71
C ALA A 787 -6.01 -23.30 -20.17
N VAL A 788 -6.62 -24.03 -19.22
CA VAL A 788 -6.07 -25.29 -18.66
C VAL A 788 -5.93 -26.34 -19.75
N ARG A 789 -6.96 -26.56 -20.56
CA ARG A 789 -6.93 -27.50 -21.69
C ARG A 789 -5.82 -27.17 -22.68
N GLN A 790 -5.63 -25.88 -23.00
CA GLN A 790 -4.53 -25.45 -23.86
C GLN A 790 -3.15 -25.70 -23.22
N LEU A 791 -2.98 -25.40 -21.93
CA LEU A 791 -1.72 -25.66 -21.23
C LEU A 791 -1.40 -27.16 -21.14
N HIS A 792 -2.42 -28.01 -20.95
CA HIS A 792 -2.27 -29.46 -20.93
C HIS A 792 -1.84 -29.98 -22.31
N ALA A 793 -2.49 -29.51 -23.38
CA ALA A 793 -2.12 -29.85 -24.75
C ALA A 793 -0.68 -29.43 -25.09
N ASP A 794 -0.22 -28.30 -24.55
CA ASP A 794 1.16 -27.81 -24.70
C ASP A 794 2.17 -28.45 -23.72
N GLY A 795 1.74 -29.41 -22.89
CA GLY A 795 2.59 -30.11 -21.92
C GLY A 795 3.17 -29.23 -20.81
N GLN A 796 2.49 -28.13 -20.46
CA GLN A 796 2.98 -27.15 -19.48
C GLN A 796 2.50 -27.39 -18.04
N ILE A 797 1.46 -28.21 -17.88
CA ILE A 797 0.91 -28.59 -16.58
C ILE A 797 0.86 -30.11 -16.46
N ASN A 798 0.88 -30.61 -15.23
CA ASN A 798 0.72 -32.03 -14.95
C ASN A 798 -0.72 -32.50 -15.24
N SER A 799 -0.85 -33.77 -15.64
CA SER A 799 -2.16 -34.37 -15.90
C SER A 799 -3.06 -34.36 -14.67
N GLU A 800 -2.51 -34.55 -13.47
CA GLU A 800 -3.29 -34.48 -12.21
C GLU A 800 -4.04 -33.14 -12.04
N LEU A 801 -3.41 -32.01 -12.40
CA LEU A 801 -4.09 -30.72 -12.34
C LEU A 801 -5.15 -30.60 -13.44
N ALA A 802 -4.86 -31.05 -14.66
CA ALA A 802 -5.84 -31.03 -15.75
C ALA A 802 -7.05 -31.90 -15.41
N ASP A 803 -6.83 -33.11 -14.91
CA ASP A 803 -7.85 -34.06 -14.46
C ASP A 803 -8.70 -33.46 -13.33
N ALA A 804 -8.09 -32.73 -12.39
CA ALA A 804 -8.80 -32.03 -11.33
C ALA A 804 -9.78 -30.97 -11.88
N PHE A 805 -9.39 -30.23 -12.93
CA PHE A 805 -10.25 -29.26 -13.59
C PHE A 805 -11.38 -29.93 -14.39
N GLU A 806 -11.11 -31.05 -15.06
CA GLU A 806 -12.14 -31.81 -15.80
C GLU A 806 -13.14 -32.49 -14.85
N ALA A 807 -12.68 -33.02 -13.72
CA ALA A 807 -13.53 -33.55 -12.66
C ALA A 807 -14.43 -32.46 -12.07
N ALA A 808 -13.85 -31.30 -11.74
CA ALA A 808 -14.61 -30.16 -11.24
C ALA A 808 -15.61 -29.63 -12.28
N GLN A 809 -15.26 -29.63 -13.58
CA GLN A 809 -16.18 -29.26 -14.64
C GLN A 809 -17.35 -30.26 -14.76
N SER A 810 -17.07 -31.56 -14.72
CA SER A 810 -18.09 -32.60 -14.78
C SER A 810 -19.06 -32.52 -13.61
N TRP A 811 -18.54 -32.19 -12.41
CA TRP A 811 -19.34 -31.93 -11.23
C TRP A 811 -20.16 -30.64 -11.34
N LEU A 812 -19.57 -29.56 -11.87
CA LEU A 812 -20.21 -28.25 -11.94
C LEU A 812 -21.29 -28.16 -13.02
N GLU A 813 -21.09 -28.78 -14.19
CA GLU A 813 -21.96 -28.65 -15.37
C GLU A 813 -23.46 -28.85 -15.07
N PRO A 814 -23.91 -29.94 -14.42
CA PRO A 814 -25.33 -30.12 -14.14
C PRO A 814 -25.86 -29.18 -13.05
N ARG A 815 -24.97 -28.50 -12.29
CA ARG A 815 -25.30 -27.58 -11.19
C ARG A 815 -25.35 -26.11 -11.60
N ARG A 816 -25.06 -25.78 -12.87
CA ARG A 816 -25.12 -24.39 -13.35
C ARG A 816 -26.57 -23.91 -13.49
N PRO A 817 -26.86 -22.62 -13.22
CA PRO A 817 -28.18 -22.02 -13.40
C PRO A 817 -28.59 -21.96 -14.88
#